data_AF-A0A355RL69-F1
#
_entry.id   AF-A0A355RL69-F1
#
_cell.length_a   1.000
_cell.length_b   1.000
_cell.length_c   1.000
_cell.angle_alpha   90.00
_cell.angle_beta   90.00
_cell.angle_gamma   90.00
#
_symmetry.space_group_name_H-M   'P 1'
#
loop_
_entity.id
_entity.type
_entity.pdbx_description
1 polymer ?
#
loop_
_entity_poly.entity_id
_entity_poly.type
_entity_poly.pdbx_seq_one_letter_code
_entity_poly.pdbx_strand_id
1 'polypeptide(L)'
;MRKKLMCLSILSMALTTLFSCSSNDENISFLSGLGGPSSSIGINGDTYLDKESFDLYKKENDSWIRVGNIKGSDPNKVDTSLSAYELYCKYHKAYKGSDEEWKNALSNGELEASYNKKYNIIFTLATIPPVLSALDSIRNGNETYAFIERGKTYNGIDQINNWHNIGFNTNSNNSSGFTVENYNLVKSTIQELNVFGNEHFSLYVQDGTALYGASLASNAQLNSNQFDIIMIEDGIGAYNSFKNDVIGKRICNANKDEIYQNYVDQVDLVSKEVKAIFSNKNSEFTSYYNIEKAFYLASLDNFHYWFQDKTQIEDILNKTVIDGTYTKLFDVMGIDKGGHEEGKDYKANLKFESISHAVASLEESKKENYLRLMYGSYYEDTYKALTRTTLIDSTPVSAHKLVYIGTRFMSFPTFASDPNYGIGGVTKVDEIPSSYSILNDKYKTPFLFENENDYIIFLNTVENEENYDKAPNQEEKDLVKVASFNQYINYMFALKYAKKMYGDDYDLIIKGHPSEVMGSYLNWSRHYEVTTSNQNKFNYDKLIDQLMINFHSIDSVGKHIGSVPYGTAAENLAYLGADISICGLPSSTYTGYDTSVPVIYVMSQTNGNISSDGNLSSRYENGSLTHNSLKGEKTTTSYINIGNLYKNLSSYYQKIGNANLAKTYNSLFLNWLIANFEEVTSGNVSSYSINDQGFLVSK
;
A
#
# COMPACT_ATOMS: atom_id res chain seq x y z
N MET A 1 6.41 -7.80 36.11
CA MET A 1 6.85 -9.22 36.20
C MET A 1 7.96 -9.60 35.20
N ARG A 2 8.77 -8.65 34.68
CA ARG A 2 9.73 -8.88 33.57
C ARG A 2 11.23 -8.74 33.91
N LYS A 3 11.60 -8.52 35.18
CA LYS A 3 13.01 -8.44 35.62
C LYS A 3 13.66 -9.81 35.93
N LYS A 4 12.94 -10.92 35.77
CA LYS A 4 13.41 -12.29 36.11
C LYS A 4 13.86 -13.14 34.90
N LEU A 5 13.81 -12.62 33.65
CA LEU A 5 14.18 -13.39 32.45
C LEU A 5 15.67 -13.29 32.03
N MET A 6 16.47 -12.41 32.64
CA MET A 6 17.87 -12.10 32.28
C MET A 6 18.85 -13.29 32.36
N CYS A 7 18.52 -14.39 33.04
CA CYS A 7 19.42 -15.55 33.15
C CYS A 7 18.97 -16.78 32.34
N LEU A 8 17.87 -16.71 31.59
CA LEU A 8 17.24 -17.94 31.07
C LEU A 8 17.93 -18.55 29.82
N SER A 9 18.72 -17.83 29.02
CA SER A 9 19.29 -18.43 27.80
C SER A 9 20.46 -19.38 28.08
N ILE A 10 21.29 -19.09 29.09
CA ILE A 10 22.37 -19.99 29.54
C ILE A 10 21.84 -21.05 30.52
N LEU A 11 20.79 -20.74 31.30
CA LEU A 11 20.19 -21.69 32.26
C LEU A 11 19.21 -22.68 31.63
N SER A 12 18.55 -22.33 30.51
CA SER A 12 17.62 -23.20 29.76
C SER A 12 18.27 -24.52 29.32
N MET A 13 19.57 -24.49 28.96
CA MET A 13 20.29 -25.66 28.48
C MET A 13 20.82 -26.59 29.58
N ALA A 14 20.94 -26.09 30.81
CA ALA A 14 21.21 -26.93 31.97
C ALA A 14 19.92 -27.51 32.59
N LEU A 15 18.75 -26.94 32.28
CA LEU A 15 17.49 -27.25 32.95
C LEU A 15 16.77 -28.50 32.43
N THR A 16 16.96 -28.89 31.17
CA THR A 16 16.26 -30.05 30.58
C THR A 16 16.71 -31.40 31.15
N THR A 17 17.87 -31.46 31.82
CA THR A 17 18.35 -32.67 32.51
C THR A 17 18.08 -32.68 34.02
N LEU A 18 17.53 -31.60 34.60
CA LEU A 18 17.30 -31.49 36.06
C LEU A 18 15.82 -31.48 36.49
N PHE A 19 14.88 -31.41 35.56
CA PHE A 19 13.44 -31.51 35.85
C PHE A 19 12.85 -32.85 35.39
N SER A 20 13.10 -33.89 36.19
CA SER A 20 12.21 -35.05 36.27
C SER A 20 11.74 -35.21 37.72
N CYS A 21 10.77 -34.42 38.15
CA CYS A 21 9.89 -34.83 39.24
C CYS A 21 8.58 -34.06 39.21
N SER A 22 7.54 -34.77 39.60
CA SER A 22 6.11 -34.48 39.48
C SER A 22 5.63 -33.19 40.12
N SER A 23 4.56 -32.65 39.52
CA SER A 23 3.68 -31.59 40.00
C SER A 23 3.40 -31.60 41.51
N ASN A 24 3.84 -30.54 42.18
CA ASN A 24 3.18 -29.79 43.26
C ASN A 24 4.27 -29.13 44.11
N ASP A 25 4.52 -27.82 43.93
CA ASP A 25 4.87 -26.89 45.02
C ASP A 25 5.06 -25.46 44.46
N GLU A 26 4.27 -24.54 45.00
CA GLU A 26 4.34 -23.10 44.72
C GLU A 26 5.52 -22.44 45.48
N ASN A 27 6.10 -21.38 44.90
CA ASN A 27 7.15 -20.49 45.43
C ASN A 27 8.63 -20.91 45.36
N ILE A 28 9.03 -21.71 44.38
CA ILE A 28 10.46 -21.88 44.04
C ILE A 28 11.04 -20.57 43.47
N SER A 29 12.12 -20.09 44.07
CA SER A 29 12.80 -18.82 43.76
C SER A 29 14.27 -19.01 43.39
N PHE A 30 14.80 -18.08 42.56
CA PHE A 30 16.22 -17.98 42.24
C PHE A 30 16.85 -16.82 43.01
N LEU A 31 17.84 -17.12 43.83
CA LEU A 31 18.56 -16.21 44.73
C LEU A 31 20.01 -16.01 44.25
N SER A 32 20.67 -14.93 44.69
CA SER A 32 22.10 -14.75 44.39
C SER A 32 22.78 -13.82 45.40
N GLY A 33 24.09 -13.98 45.59
CA GLY A 33 24.91 -13.16 46.50
C GLY A 33 26.40 -13.35 46.27
N LEU A 34 27.23 -12.66 47.05
CA LEU A 34 28.69 -12.83 47.06
C LEU A 34 29.04 -13.87 48.12
N GLY A 35 29.67 -14.98 47.71
CA GLY A 35 29.90 -16.14 48.55
C GLY A 35 28.70 -17.11 48.58
N GLY A 36 28.96 -18.33 49.08
CA GLY A 36 27.97 -19.39 49.19
C GLY A 36 26.75 -19.00 50.05
N PRO A 37 25.58 -19.65 49.85
CA PRO A 37 24.34 -19.27 50.53
C PRO A 37 24.37 -19.56 52.04
N SER A 38 23.80 -18.66 52.84
CA SER A 38 23.51 -18.92 54.26
C SER A 38 22.39 -19.96 54.41
N SER A 39 22.46 -20.81 55.44
CA SER A 39 21.39 -21.77 55.74
C SER A 39 20.05 -21.09 56.06
N SER A 40 20.09 -19.84 56.54
CA SER A 40 18.91 -19.05 56.93
C SER A 40 18.11 -18.44 55.77
N ILE A 41 18.56 -18.61 54.51
CA ILE A 41 17.88 -18.06 53.33
C ILE A 41 17.27 -19.16 52.46
N GLY A 42 16.14 -18.86 51.83
CA GLY A 42 15.41 -19.73 50.90
C GLY A 42 14.60 -20.86 51.54
N ILE A 43 13.78 -21.53 50.73
CA ILE A 43 13.02 -22.75 51.07
C ILE A 43 13.46 -23.91 50.16
N ASN A 44 13.10 -25.15 50.53
CA ASN A 44 13.42 -26.31 49.70
C ASN A 44 12.86 -26.17 48.28
N GLY A 45 13.68 -26.50 47.28
CA GLY A 45 13.40 -26.28 45.86
C GLY A 45 14.07 -25.03 45.29
N ASP A 46 14.46 -24.05 46.12
CA ASP A 46 15.13 -22.82 45.66
C ASP A 46 16.50 -23.10 45.05
N THR A 47 16.91 -22.22 44.12
CA THR A 47 18.25 -22.21 43.53
C THR A 47 18.99 -20.93 43.94
N TYR A 48 20.29 -21.00 44.22
CA TYR A 48 21.14 -19.85 44.58
C TYR A 48 22.43 -19.82 43.74
N LEU A 49 22.79 -18.65 43.22
CA LEU A 49 24.09 -18.41 42.56
C LEU A 49 25.05 -17.61 43.47
N ASP A 50 26.18 -18.23 43.79
CA ASP A 50 27.34 -17.51 44.34
C ASP A 50 28.06 -16.77 43.20
N LYS A 51 28.03 -15.45 43.23
CA LYS A 51 28.62 -14.58 42.19
C LYS A 51 30.15 -14.48 42.27
N GLU A 52 30.76 -14.92 43.36
CA GLU A 52 32.21 -14.88 43.56
C GLU A 52 32.86 -16.15 43.01
N SER A 53 32.38 -17.32 43.43
CA SER A 53 32.87 -18.61 42.96
C SER A 53 32.21 -19.06 41.66
N PHE A 54 31.03 -18.51 41.32
CA PHE A 54 30.16 -18.94 40.23
C PHE A 54 29.51 -20.31 40.48
N ASP A 55 29.46 -20.75 41.74
CA ASP A 55 28.80 -21.98 42.12
C ASP A 55 27.26 -21.83 42.17
N LEU A 56 26.56 -22.84 41.65
CA LEU A 56 25.12 -22.97 41.70
C LEU A 56 24.75 -23.96 42.82
N TYR A 57 23.79 -23.57 43.66
CA TYR A 57 23.30 -24.37 44.79
C TYR A 57 21.79 -24.59 44.66
N LYS A 58 21.30 -25.72 45.14
CA LYS A 58 19.86 -26.02 45.29
C LYS A 58 19.56 -26.36 46.74
N LYS A 59 18.45 -25.86 47.28
CA LYS A 59 18.06 -26.13 48.67
C LYS A 59 17.21 -27.39 48.73
N GLU A 60 17.67 -28.38 49.50
CA GLU A 60 16.96 -29.64 49.74
C GLU A 60 17.15 -30.04 51.20
N ASN A 61 16.07 -30.46 51.87
CA ASN A 61 16.06 -30.82 53.30
C ASN A 61 16.71 -29.73 54.20
N ASP A 62 16.34 -28.47 53.97
CA ASP A 62 16.84 -27.27 54.64
C ASP A 62 18.36 -27.04 54.51
N SER A 63 19.01 -27.74 53.58
CA SER A 63 20.44 -27.64 53.31
C SER A 63 20.70 -27.20 51.88
N TRP A 64 21.69 -26.32 51.68
CA TRP A 64 22.12 -25.93 50.35
C TRP A 64 23.14 -26.93 49.81
N ILE A 65 22.78 -27.58 48.72
CA ILE A 65 23.62 -28.54 48.01
C ILE A 65 24.18 -27.85 46.78
N ARG A 66 25.51 -27.83 46.63
CA ARG A 66 26.14 -27.33 45.40
C ARG A 66 25.81 -28.28 44.26
N VAL A 67 25.08 -27.78 43.26
CA VAL A 67 24.63 -28.54 42.09
C VAL A 67 25.45 -28.26 40.84
N GLY A 68 26.30 -27.23 40.85
CA GLY A 68 27.20 -26.97 39.73
C GLY A 68 28.04 -25.72 39.91
N ASN A 69 28.74 -25.33 38.84
CA ASN A 69 29.39 -24.03 38.71
C ASN A 69 29.15 -23.53 37.29
N ILE A 70 28.70 -22.29 37.15
CA ILE A 70 28.34 -21.71 35.86
C ILE A 70 29.56 -21.33 35.00
N LYS A 71 30.77 -21.37 35.56
CA LYS A 71 32.05 -21.36 34.83
C LYS A 71 32.59 -22.78 34.54
N GLY A 72 31.91 -23.84 34.97
CA GLY A 72 32.39 -25.23 34.97
C GLY A 72 33.10 -25.61 36.28
N SER A 73 33.23 -26.90 36.58
CA SER A 73 33.67 -27.40 37.90
C SER A 73 35.09 -28.01 37.90
N ASP A 74 36.00 -27.43 38.71
CA ASP A 74 37.29 -27.97 39.20
C ASP A 74 38.39 -28.33 38.15
N PRO A 75 39.66 -27.87 38.26
CA PRO A 75 40.68 -27.98 37.19
C PRO A 75 41.16 -29.40 36.81
N ASN A 76 40.68 -30.48 37.43
CA ASN A 76 41.34 -31.79 37.35
C ASN A 76 40.47 -33.01 36.97
N LYS A 77 39.19 -32.86 36.58
CA LYS A 77 38.44 -33.93 35.89
C LYS A 77 37.35 -33.35 34.99
N VAL A 78 37.44 -33.60 33.69
CA VAL A 78 36.48 -33.13 32.67
C VAL A 78 35.95 -34.32 31.87
N ASP A 79 34.63 -34.48 31.84
CA ASP A 79 33.92 -34.71 30.58
C ASP A 79 32.70 -33.77 30.51
N THR A 80 33.01 -32.51 30.22
CA THR A 80 32.15 -31.40 29.81
C THR A 80 33.01 -30.50 28.91
N SER A 81 33.20 -30.91 27.66
CA SER A 81 34.31 -30.49 26.79
C SER A 81 34.28 -29.07 26.21
N LEU A 82 33.35 -28.20 26.61
CA LEU A 82 33.20 -26.84 26.05
C LEU A 82 33.09 -25.76 27.16
N SER A 83 33.83 -24.66 27.02
CA SER A 83 33.73 -23.43 27.80
C SER A 83 32.40 -22.69 27.56
N ALA A 84 32.08 -21.68 28.38
CA ALA A 84 30.87 -20.85 28.21
C ALA A 84 30.82 -20.15 26.84
N TYR A 85 31.96 -19.67 26.34
CA TYR A 85 32.10 -19.13 24.98
C TYR A 85 31.88 -20.20 23.92
N GLU A 86 32.46 -21.39 24.06
CA GLU A 86 32.25 -22.49 23.11
C GLU A 86 30.80 -23.00 23.12
N LEU A 87 30.14 -23.00 24.28
CA LEU A 87 28.72 -23.29 24.42
C LEU A 87 27.88 -22.19 23.74
N TYR A 88 28.23 -20.93 23.93
CA TYR A 88 27.57 -19.81 23.27
C TYR A 88 27.66 -19.95 21.74
N CYS A 89 28.85 -20.14 21.19
CA CYS A 89 29.09 -20.33 19.75
C CYS A 89 28.36 -21.55 19.17
N LYS A 90 28.17 -22.62 19.96
CA LYS A 90 27.41 -23.81 19.53
C LYS A 90 25.95 -23.49 19.18
N TYR A 91 25.32 -22.58 19.93
CA TYR A 91 23.90 -22.23 19.78
C TYR A 91 23.67 -20.92 19.02
N HIS A 92 24.67 -20.04 19.00
CA HIS A 92 24.64 -18.77 18.27
C HIS A 92 25.64 -18.84 17.10
N LYS A 93 25.33 -19.72 16.13
CA LYS A 93 26.26 -20.06 15.04
C LYS A 93 26.67 -18.87 14.17
N ALA A 94 25.85 -17.82 14.16
CA ALA A 94 26.15 -16.57 13.47
C ALA A 94 27.29 -15.79 14.13
N TYR A 95 27.49 -15.90 15.45
CA TYR A 95 28.56 -15.19 16.16
C TYR A 95 29.94 -15.64 15.67
N LYS A 96 30.72 -14.70 15.14
CA LYS A 96 32.10 -14.92 14.64
C LYS A 96 33.16 -14.20 15.47
N GLY A 97 32.77 -13.49 16.52
CA GLY A 97 33.72 -12.79 17.39
C GLY A 97 34.54 -13.75 18.24
N SER A 98 35.68 -13.26 18.71
CA SER A 98 36.60 -13.97 19.61
C SER A 98 36.02 -14.12 21.02
N ASP A 99 36.65 -14.99 21.82
CA ASP A 99 36.34 -15.19 23.25
C ASP A 99 36.50 -13.89 24.04
N GLU A 100 37.49 -13.06 23.69
CA GLU A 100 37.72 -11.78 24.34
C GLU A 100 36.65 -10.73 23.98
N GLU A 101 36.27 -10.63 22.71
CA GLU A 101 35.17 -9.77 22.27
C GLU A 101 33.85 -10.19 22.92
N TRP A 102 33.62 -11.50 23.07
CA TRP A 102 32.42 -12.04 23.71
C TRP A 102 32.36 -11.67 25.19
N LYS A 103 33.47 -11.84 25.92
CA LYS A 103 33.58 -11.45 27.33
C LYS A 103 33.40 -9.95 27.52
N ASN A 104 33.98 -9.14 26.63
CA ASN A 104 33.83 -7.69 26.66
C ASN A 104 32.35 -7.30 26.45
N ALA A 105 31.69 -7.85 25.43
CA ALA A 105 30.27 -7.63 25.16
C ALA A 105 29.35 -8.11 26.30
N LEU A 106 29.72 -9.21 26.97
CA LEU A 106 29.01 -9.67 28.16
C LEU A 106 29.19 -8.70 29.33
N SER A 107 30.41 -8.19 29.54
CA SER A 107 30.75 -7.33 30.68
C SER A 107 30.18 -5.91 30.54
N ASN A 108 30.09 -5.39 29.31
CA ASN A 108 29.61 -4.03 29.03
C ASN A 108 28.08 -3.98 28.77
N GLY A 109 27.41 -5.14 28.73
CA GLY A 109 25.96 -5.28 28.54
C GLY A 109 25.48 -5.32 27.07
N GLU A 110 26.37 -5.23 26.08
CA GLU A 110 26.01 -5.32 24.65
C GLU A 110 25.39 -6.67 24.30
N LEU A 111 25.93 -7.76 24.86
CA LEU A 111 25.40 -9.10 24.65
C LEU A 111 23.96 -9.21 25.18
N GLU A 112 23.68 -8.60 26.32
CA GLU A 112 22.32 -8.59 26.88
C GLU A 112 21.37 -7.73 26.05
N ALA A 113 21.83 -6.56 25.61
CA ALA A 113 21.06 -5.67 24.75
C ALA A 113 20.68 -6.34 23.42
N SER A 114 21.55 -7.21 22.88
CA SER A 114 21.31 -7.91 21.61
C SER A 114 20.05 -8.76 21.60
N TYR A 115 19.64 -9.35 22.74
CA TYR A 115 18.38 -10.12 22.86
C TYR A 115 17.13 -9.28 22.70
N ASN A 116 17.23 -7.97 22.95
CA ASN A 116 16.13 -7.03 22.75
C ASN A 116 16.23 -6.29 21.42
N LYS A 117 17.29 -6.54 20.64
CA LYS A 117 17.52 -5.87 19.37
C LYS A 117 16.67 -6.51 18.29
N LYS A 118 15.83 -5.69 17.67
CA LYS A 118 14.92 -6.10 16.62
C LYS A 118 15.20 -5.32 15.34
N TYR A 119 15.06 -6.00 14.21
CA TYR A 119 15.24 -5.45 12.87
C TYR A 119 14.03 -5.78 12.01
N ASN A 120 13.66 -4.85 11.14
CA ASN A 120 12.72 -5.09 10.06
C ASN A 120 13.52 -5.27 8.76
N ILE A 121 13.26 -6.35 8.02
CA ILE A 121 13.81 -6.58 6.70
C ILE A 121 12.64 -6.61 5.72
N ILE A 122 12.58 -5.65 4.81
CA ILE A 122 11.53 -5.59 3.79
C ILE A 122 12.09 -6.09 2.48
N PHE A 123 11.55 -7.20 1.97
CA PHE A 123 11.96 -7.78 0.70
C PHE A 123 10.73 -8.18 -0.13
N THR A 124 10.22 -7.23 -0.91
CA THR A 124 8.92 -7.35 -1.60
C THR A 124 8.96 -6.87 -3.05
N LEU A 125 8.21 -7.55 -3.92
CA LEU A 125 7.78 -7.01 -5.22
C LEU A 125 6.51 -6.17 -4.96
N ALA A 126 6.24 -5.15 -5.78
CA ALA A 126 5.35 -4.08 -5.33
C ALA A 126 3.90 -4.17 -5.81
N THR A 127 2.97 -3.91 -4.88
CA THR A 127 1.96 -2.83 -4.91
C THR A 127 1.44 -2.52 -3.50
N ILE A 128 0.92 -3.52 -2.78
CA ILE A 128 0.41 -3.38 -1.40
C ILE A 128 1.43 -3.77 -0.30
N PRO A 129 2.26 -4.83 -0.46
CA PRO A 129 3.19 -5.26 0.59
C PRO A 129 4.14 -4.20 1.17
N PRO A 130 4.71 -3.28 0.35
CA PRO A 130 5.47 -2.16 0.90
C PRO A 130 4.64 -1.31 1.86
N VAL A 131 3.38 -0.97 1.54
CA VAL A 131 2.61 -0.05 2.37
C VAL A 131 2.40 -0.57 3.79
N LEU A 132 1.93 -1.81 3.95
CA LEU A 132 1.67 -2.38 5.28
C LEU A 132 2.97 -2.67 6.05
N SER A 133 4.04 -3.10 5.37
CA SER A 133 5.34 -3.29 6.03
C SER A 133 5.94 -1.96 6.51
N ALA A 134 5.76 -0.86 5.78
CA ALA A 134 6.13 0.49 6.24
C ALA A 134 5.36 0.90 7.48
N LEU A 135 4.04 0.73 7.47
CA LEU A 135 3.19 1.14 8.58
C LEU A 135 3.58 0.42 9.87
N ASP A 136 3.84 -0.88 9.80
CA ASP A 136 4.30 -1.60 10.99
C ASP A 136 5.71 -1.24 11.41
N SER A 137 6.63 -1.10 10.46
CA SER A 137 8.02 -0.74 10.73
C SER A 137 8.12 0.64 11.40
N ILE A 138 7.32 1.60 10.95
CA ILE A 138 7.21 2.93 11.58
C ILE A 138 6.55 2.85 12.95
N ARG A 139 5.50 2.03 13.08
CA ARG A 139 4.80 1.83 14.35
C ARG A 139 5.72 1.23 15.41
N ASN A 140 6.48 0.20 15.06
CA ASN A 140 7.37 -0.51 15.99
C ASN A 140 8.69 0.24 16.21
N GLY A 141 9.15 1.05 15.26
CA GLY A 141 10.33 1.91 15.38
C GLY A 141 11.67 1.17 15.31
N ASN A 142 11.68 -0.10 14.89
CA ASN A 142 12.91 -0.88 14.73
C ASN A 142 13.71 -0.37 13.52
N GLU A 143 15.03 -0.59 13.54
CA GLU A 143 15.90 -0.37 12.38
C GLU A 143 15.40 -1.20 11.19
N THR A 144 15.17 -0.54 10.06
CA THR A 144 14.46 -1.09 8.91
C THR A 144 15.33 -1.04 7.67
N TYR A 145 15.61 -2.21 7.08
CA TYR A 145 16.41 -2.36 5.87
C TYR A 145 15.51 -2.87 4.75
N ALA A 146 15.40 -2.10 3.67
CA ALA A 146 14.45 -2.38 2.60
C ALA A 146 15.13 -2.62 1.26
N PHE A 147 14.71 -3.68 0.57
CA PHE A 147 14.94 -3.92 -0.84
C PHE A 147 13.60 -4.10 -1.55
N ILE A 148 13.23 -3.13 -2.40
CA ILE A 148 11.93 -3.10 -3.07
C ILE A 148 12.13 -2.90 -4.56
N GLU A 149 11.76 -3.88 -5.38
CA GLU A 149 12.05 -3.83 -6.81
C GLU A 149 11.43 -2.61 -7.52
N ARG A 150 10.14 -2.32 -7.27
CA ARG A 150 9.48 -1.08 -7.74
C ARG A 150 9.67 0.04 -6.71
N GLY A 151 10.90 0.53 -6.64
CA GLY A 151 11.37 1.45 -5.61
C GLY A 151 10.67 2.80 -5.50
N LYS A 152 9.93 3.26 -6.53
CA LYS A 152 9.20 4.54 -6.48
C LYS A 152 8.24 4.65 -5.30
N THR A 153 7.77 3.52 -4.78
CA THR A 153 6.88 3.46 -3.61
C THR A 153 7.52 4.06 -2.36
N TYR A 154 8.84 3.90 -2.19
CA TYR A 154 9.63 4.43 -1.06
C TYR A 154 10.67 5.44 -1.54
N ASN A 155 10.24 6.41 -2.35
CA ASN A 155 11.15 7.45 -2.83
C ASN A 155 11.71 8.35 -1.71
N GLY A 156 11.09 8.35 -0.53
CA GLY A 156 11.49 9.12 0.64
C GLY A 156 12.29 8.35 1.68
N ILE A 157 12.74 7.13 1.39
CA ILE A 157 13.43 6.27 2.37
C ILE A 157 14.63 6.95 3.04
N ASP A 158 15.39 7.74 2.28
CA ASP A 158 16.57 8.45 2.81
C ASP A 158 16.22 9.65 3.70
N GLN A 159 14.93 10.00 3.83
CA GLN A 159 14.44 11.08 4.68
C GLN A 159 14.01 10.62 6.06
N ILE A 160 13.92 9.31 6.30
CA ILE A 160 13.43 8.75 7.56
C ILE A 160 14.59 8.15 8.34
N ASN A 161 14.73 8.55 9.60
CA ASN A 161 15.72 7.95 10.49
C ASN A 161 15.44 6.46 10.69
N ASN A 162 16.50 5.65 10.84
CA ASN A 162 16.43 4.20 11.07
C ASN A 162 15.91 3.40 9.87
N TRP A 163 15.83 4.03 8.70
CA TRP A 163 15.47 3.41 7.43
C TRP A 163 16.66 3.38 6.48
N HIS A 164 16.88 2.24 5.85
CA HIS A 164 18.05 2.00 5.01
C HIS A 164 17.63 1.37 3.68
N ASN A 165 17.93 2.07 2.58
CA ASN A 165 17.84 1.49 1.25
C ASN A 165 19.06 0.59 1.00
N ILE A 166 18.84 -0.72 0.90
CA ILE A 166 19.92 -1.69 0.69
C ILE A 166 20.10 -2.10 -0.77
N GLY A 167 19.73 -1.26 -1.74
CA GLY A 167 20.17 -1.43 -3.14
C GLY A 167 19.09 -1.35 -4.21
N PHE A 168 17.93 -0.78 -3.92
CA PHE A 168 16.86 -0.61 -4.91
C PHE A 168 16.80 0.82 -5.48
N ASN A 169 16.30 0.95 -6.71
CA ASN A 169 16.18 2.26 -7.38
C ASN A 169 14.85 2.95 -7.02
N THR A 170 14.94 4.00 -6.19
CA THR A 170 13.82 4.84 -5.73
C THR A 170 13.08 5.61 -6.83
N ASN A 171 13.60 5.61 -8.05
CA ASN A 171 12.95 6.24 -9.22
C ASN A 171 12.34 5.22 -10.20
N SER A 172 12.54 3.93 -9.95
CA SER A 172 12.07 2.87 -10.85
C SER A 172 10.72 2.31 -10.42
N ASN A 173 9.83 2.11 -11.40
CA ASN A 173 8.62 1.29 -11.28
C ASN A 173 8.70 -0.01 -12.08
N ASN A 174 9.86 -0.30 -12.69
CA ASN A 174 10.04 -1.50 -13.48
C ASN A 174 10.06 -2.74 -12.57
N SER A 175 9.58 -3.86 -13.10
CA SER A 175 9.63 -5.15 -12.42
C SER A 175 10.02 -6.25 -13.39
N SER A 176 11.02 -7.01 -12.97
CA SER A 176 11.70 -8.11 -13.64
C SER A 176 11.81 -9.37 -12.75
N GLY A 177 11.33 -9.29 -11.51
CA GLY A 177 11.53 -10.30 -10.47
C GLY A 177 12.87 -10.14 -9.75
N PHE A 178 13.02 -10.81 -8.60
CA PHE A 178 14.27 -10.78 -7.85
C PHE A 178 15.38 -11.59 -8.54
N THR A 179 16.57 -11.01 -8.58
CA THR A 179 17.79 -11.68 -9.03
C THR A 179 18.50 -12.37 -7.87
N VAL A 180 19.44 -13.27 -8.20
CA VAL A 180 20.35 -13.88 -7.21
C VAL A 180 21.17 -12.80 -6.48
N GLU A 181 21.53 -11.72 -7.17
CA GLU A 181 22.25 -10.58 -6.57
C GLU A 181 21.39 -9.88 -5.51
N ASN A 182 20.13 -9.58 -5.82
CA ASN A 182 19.19 -8.98 -4.88
C ASN A 182 19.04 -9.85 -3.62
N TYR A 183 18.86 -11.16 -3.82
CA TYR A 183 18.76 -12.12 -2.72
C TYR A 183 20.03 -12.15 -1.86
N ASN A 184 21.21 -12.22 -2.48
CA ASN A 184 22.47 -12.27 -1.76
C ASN A 184 22.75 -10.99 -0.99
N LEU A 185 22.34 -9.84 -1.53
CA LEU A 185 22.47 -8.55 -0.86
C LEU A 185 21.67 -8.51 0.45
N VAL A 186 20.38 -8.87 0.39
CA VAL A 186 19.50 -8.95 1.58
C VAL A 186 20.03 -9.97 2.60
N LYS A 187 20.45 -11.15 2.13
CA LYS A 187 21.05 -12.19 2.99
C LYS A 187 22.28 -11.67 3.71
N SER A 188 23.21 -11.02 3.01
CA SER A 188 24.43 -10.46 3.60
C SER A 188 24.11 -9.37 4.62
N THR A 189 23.13 -8.50 4.35
CA THR A 189 22.66 -7.52 5.34
C THR A 189 22.17 -8.19 6.62
N ILE A 190 21.36 -9.24 6.53
CA ILE A 190 20.91 -9.99 7.73
C ILE A 190 22.10 -10.57 8.50
N GLN A 191 23.07 -11.15 7.78
CA GLN A 191 24.28 -11.73 8.40
C GLN A 191 25.13 -10.67 9.12
N GLU A 192 25.26 -9.47 8.55
CA GLU A 192 25.99 -8.36 9.16
C GLU A 192 25.29 -7.81 10.41
N LEU A 193 23.95 -7.76 10.40
CA LEU A 193 23.15 -7.30 11.54
C LEU A 193 23.06 -8.34 12.67
N ASN A 194 23.19 -9.63 12.35
CA ASN A 194 23.14 -10.74 13.29
C ASN A 194 24.50 -10.95 13.98
N VAL A 195 24.97 -9.89 14.64
CA VAL A 195 26.32 -9.82 15.22
C VAL A 195 26.50 -10.90 16.27
N PHE A 196 25.59 -10.97 17.24
CA PHE A 196 25.69 -11.88 18.38
C PHE A 196 24.96 -13.21 18.15
N GLY A 197 24.05 -13.31 17.18
CA GLY A 197 23.20 -14.49 17.03
C GLY A 197 21.96 -14.46 17.93
N ASN A 198 21.67 -13.33 18.57
CA ASN A 198 20.53 -13.12 19.48
C ASN A 198 19.47 -12.18 18.90
N GLU A 199 19.87 -11.40 17.90
CA GLU A 199 19.05 -10.38 17.26
C GLU A 199 17.83 -11.02 16.59
N HIS A 200 16.71 -10.31 16.61
CA HIS A 200 15.45 -10.78 16.05
C HIS A 200 15.08 -10.01 14.77
N PHE A 201 14.59 -10.73 13.75
CA PHE A 201 14.33 -10.20 12.42
C PHE A 201 12.87 -10.41 12.01
N SER A 202 12.14 -9.34 11.76
CA SER A 202 10.84 -9.38 11.10
C SER A 202 11.05 -9.27 9.59
N LEU A 203 10.88 -10.38 8.87
CA LEU A 203 11.10 -10.50 7.43
C LEU A 203 9.77 -10.30 6.69
N TYR A 204 9.56 -9.12 6.12
CA TYR A 204 8.37 -8.80 5.33
C TYR A 204 8.56 -9.24 3.89
N VAL A 205 7.65 -10.08 3.41
CA VAL A 205 7.65 -10.63 2.05
C VAL A 205 6.25 -10.52 1.44
N GLN A 206 6.17 -10.58 0.12
CA GLN A 206 4.90 -10.70 -0.58
C GLN A 206 4.30 -12.11 -0.36
N ASP A 207 2.98 -12.22 -0.26
CA ASP A 207 2.23 -13.46 -0.05
C ASP A 207 2.78 -14.69 -0.81
N GLY A 208 2.85 -14.63 -2.14
CA GLY A 208 3.33 -15.73 -2.97
C GLY A 208 4.80 -16.11 -2.75
N THR A 209 5.55 -15.31 -1.99
CA THR A 209 7.00 -15.44 -1.84
C THR A 209 7.45 -15.90 -0.46
N ALA A 210 6.55 -16.44 0.36
CA ALA A 210 6.82 -16.89 1.72
C ALA A 210 8.06 -17.79 1.87
N LEU A 211 8.29 -18.72 0.94
CA LEU A 211 9.47 -19.59 0.96
C LEU A 211 10.79 -18.84 0.67
N TYR A 212 10.76 -17.65 0.05
CA TYR A 212 11.93 -16.77 0.01
C TYR A 212 12.33 -16.33 1.41
N GLY A 213 11.36 -15.93 2.25
CA GLY A 213 11.62 -15.56 3.64
C GLY A 213 12.27 -16.71 4.42
N ALA A 214 11.75 -17.93 4.24
CA ALA A 214 12.31 -19.12 4.88
C ALA A 214 13.74 -19.43 4.40
N SER A 215 13.97 -19.32 3.09
CA SER A 215 15.29 -19.50 2.48
C SER A 215 16.28 -18.43 2.95
N LEU A 216 15.87 -17.15 3.01
CA LEU A 216 16.69 -16.05 3.53
C LEU A 216 17.09 -16.30 4.99
N ALA A 217 16.13 -16.63 5.86
CA ALA A 217 16.40 -16.93 7.26
C ALA A 217 17.37 -18.11 7.41
N SER A 218 17.15 -19.20 6.67
CA SER A 218 18.03 -20.38 6.67
C SER A 218 19.45 -20.04 6.20
N ASN A 219 19.59 -19.37 5.06
CA ASN A 219 20.89 -19.03 4.47
C ASN A 219 21.62 -17.92 5.25
N ALA A 220 20.89 -17.08 5.99
CA ALA A 220 21.45 -16.14 6.98
C ALA A 220 21.78 -16.81 8.33
N GLN A 221 21.56 -18.13 8.46
CA GLN A 221 21.85 -18.93 9.65
C GLN A 221 21.07 -18.49 10.90
N LEU A 222 19.83 -18.01 10.72
CA LEU A 222 18.95 -17.64 11.82
C LEU A 222 18.39 -18.91 12.49
N ASN A 223 18.32 -18.88 13.82
CA ASN A 223 17.59 -19.88 14.59
C ASN A 223 16.07 -19.58 14.59
N SER A 224 15.24 -20.57 14.92
CA SER A 224 13.77 -20.42 14.92
C SER A 224 13.24 -19.39 15.93
N ASN A 225 14.04 -18.92 16.89
CA ASN A 225 13.64 -17.86 17.82
C ASN A 225 14.10 -16.46 17.38
N GLN A 226 14.77 -16.35 16.22
CA GLN A 226 15.36 -15.11 15.74
C GLN A 226 14.57 -14.47 14.59
N PHE A 227 13.48 -15.06 14.12
CA PHE A 227 12.77 -14.47 12.99
C PHE A 227 11.27 -14.74 13.00
N ASP A 228 10.56 -13.78 12.43
CA ASP A 228 9.20 -13.92 11.93
C ASP A 228 9.20 -13.65 10.42
N ILE A 229 8.47 -14.44 9.65
CA ILE A 229 8.19 -14.21 8.23
C ILE A 229 6.77 -13.66 8.14
N ILE A 230 6.65 -12.43 7.68
CA ILE A 230 5.38 -11.70 7.59
C ILE A 230 5.03 -11.61 6.11
N MET A 231 4.09 -12.45 5.69
CA MET A 231 3.52 -12.47 4.35
C MET A 231 2.43 -11.40 4.27
N ILE A 232 2.49 -10.53 3.27
CA ILE A 232 1.48 -9.49 3.07
C ILE A 232 0.75 -9.75 1.76
N GLU A 233 -0.58 -9.69 1.79
CA GLU A 233 -1.42 -9.80 0.60
C GLU A 233 -1.04 -8.78 -0.48
N ASP A 234 -1.15 -9.19 -1.75
CA ASP A 234 -1.05 -8.28 -2.90
C ASP A 234 -2.36 -8.28 -3.70
N GLY A 235 -3.40 -7.70 -3.09
CA GLY A 235 -4.70 -7.47 -3.70
C GLY A 235 -5.57 -8.72 -3.81
N ILE A 236 -6.38 -8.82 -4.86
CA ILE A 236 -7.43 -9.86 -4.99
C ILE A 236 -6.86 -11.28 -5.21
N GLY A 237 -5.58 -11.41 -5.55
CA GLY A 237 -4.93 -12.70 -5.83
C GLY A 237 -5.00 -13.66 -4.64
N ALA A 238 -4.75 -13.16 -3.43
CA ALA A 238 -4.83 -13.93 -2.19
C ALA A 238 -6.22 -14.53 -1.97
N TYR A 239 -7.28 -13.72 -2.08
CA TYR A 239 -8.67 -14.14 -1.89
C TYR A 239 -9.14 -15.10 -2.98
N ASN A 240 -8.74 -14.85 -4.23
CA ASN A 240 -9.01 -15.77 -5.34
C ASN A 240 -8.37 -17.13 -5.12
N SER A 241 -7.13 -17.17 -4.65
CA SER A 241 -6.42 -18.43 -4.35
C SER A 241 -7.03 -19.15 -3.16
N PHE A 242 -7.44 -18.43 -2.11
CA PHE A 242 -8.18 -19.01 -0.99
C PHE A 242 -9.48 -19.71 -1.45
N LYS A 243 -10.25 -19.02 -2.30
CA LYS A 243 -11.49 -19.56 -2.86
C LYS A 243 -11.24 -20.76 -3.78
N ASN A 244 -10.30 -20.65 -4.71
CA ASN A 244 -10.16 -21.60 -5.81
C ASN A 244 -9.25 -22.80 -5.46
N ASP A 245 -8.23 -22.59 -4.64
CA ASP A 245 -7.17 -23.57 -4.38
C ASP A 245 -7.31 -24.19 -2.98
N VAL A 246 -7.48 -23.35 -1.95
CA VAL A 246 -7.66 -23.82 -0.56
C VAL A 246 -9.02 -24.49 -0.39
N ILE A 247 -10.11 -23.81 -0.78
CA ILE A 247 -11.46 -24.40 -0.76
C ILE A 247 -11.69 -25.24 -2.01
N GLY A 248 -11.61 -24.63 -3.19
CA GLY A 248 -11.80 -25.30 -4.48
C GLY A 248 -13.15 -25.99 -4.61
N LYS A 249 -13.15 -27.23 -5.09
CA LYS A 249 -14.37 -28.05 -5.29
C LYS A 249 -14.71 -28.96 -4.10
N ARG A 250 -13.97 -28.84 -2.98
CA ARG A 250 -14.11 -29.70 -1.81
C ARG A 250 -15.37 -29.33 -1.03
N ILE A 251 -15.97 -30.30 -0.34
CA ILE A 251 -17.24 -30.09 0.38
C ILE A 251 -17.10 -30.33 1.90
N CYS A 252 -17.94 -29.64 2.65
CA CYS A 252 -18.18 -29.89 4.07
C CYS A 252 -19.65 -30.28 4.27
N ASN A 253 -19.89 -31.36 5.02
CA ASN A 253 -21.22 -31.81 5.45
C ASN A 253 -21.12 -32.58 6.78
N ALA A 254 -22.26 -32.98 7.34
CA ALA A 254 -22.34 -33.62 8.64
C ALA A 254 -21.43 -34.86 8.84
N ASN A 255 -21.00 -35.52 7.75
CA ASN A 255 -20.19 -36.72 7.81
C ASN A 255 -18.71 -36.50 7.47
N LYS A 256 -18.35 -35.40 6.79
CA LYS A 256 -16.97 -35.14 6.36
C LYS A 256 -16.68 -33.65 6.14
N ASP A 257 -15.44 -33.27 6.40
CA ASP A 257 -14.90 -31.95 6.11
C ASP A 257 -13.66 -32.08 5.22
N GLU A 258 -13.88 -32.20 3.91
CA GLU A 258 -12.79 -32.37 2.94
C GLU A 258 -11.92 -31.11 2.83
N ILE A 259 -12.51 -29.94 3.10
CA ILE A 259 -11.84 -28.65 3.08
C ILE A 259 -10.78 -28.63 4.18
N TYR A 260 -11.18 -28.90 5.43
CA TYR A 260 -10.25 -28.93 6.57
C TYR A 260 -9.23 -30.06 6.46
N GLN A 261 -9.64 -31.26 6.05
CA GLN A 261 -8.68 -32.37 5.92
C GLN A 261 -7.60 -32.05 4.89
N ASN A 262 -7.97 -31.46 3.75
CA ASN A 262 -6.98 -31.06 2.76
C ASN A 262 -6.07 -29.95 3.30
N TYR A 263 -6.60 -28.98 4.05
CA TYR A 263 -5.80 -27.95 4.70
C TYR A 263 -4.72 -28.57 5.59
N VAL A 264 -5.10 -29.51 6.48
CA VAL A 264 -4.16 -30.23 7.36
C VAL A 264 -3.08 -30.96 6.56
N ASP A 265 -3.49 -31.71 5.52
CA ASP A 265 -2.54 -32.43 4.67
C ASP A 265 -1.53 -31.48 4.01
N GLN A 266 -1.97 -30.28 3.59
CA GLN A 266 -1.09 -29.27 3.01
C GLN A 266 -0.18 -28.62 4.06
N VAL A 267 -0.66 -28.37 5.29
CA VAL A 267 0.18 -27.87 6.39
C VAL A 267 1.32 -28.85 6.68
N ASP A 268 1.05 -30.14 6.71
CA ASP A 268 2.07 -31.17 6.90
C ASP A 268 3.11 -31.19 5.77
N LEU A 269 2.69 -30.94 4.53
CA LEU A 269 3.59 -30.85 3.38
C LEU A 269 4.51 -29.62 3.46
N VAL A 270 3.95 -28.43 3.73
CA VAL A 270 4.77 -27.21 3.83
C VAL A 270 5.67 -27.23 5.07
N SER A 271 5.25 -27.88 6.17
CA SER A 271 6.10 -28.09 7.34
C SER A 271 7.34 -28.92 7.01
N LYS A 272 7.20 -29.97 6.20
CA LYS A 272 8.33 -30.78 5.71
C LYS A 272 9.24 -29.98 4.77
N GLU A 273 8.66 -29.16 3.91
CA GLU A 273 9.40 -28.31 2.98
C GLU A 273 10.23 -27.25 3.71
N VAL A 274 9.66 -26.55 4.69
CA VAL A 274 10.40 -25.59 5.54
C VAL A 274 11.52 -26.31 6.30
N LYS A 275 11.26 -27.48 6.90
CA LYS A 275 12.31 -28.29 7.55
C LYS A 275 13.44 -28.67 6.58
N ALA A 276 13.12 -28.98 5.32
CA ALA A 276 14.12 -29.28 4.31
C ALA A 276 14.98 -28.05 3.97
N ILE A 277 14.36 -26.86 3.85
CA ILE A 277 15.08 -25.58 3.63
C ILE A 277 16.08 -25.30 4.76
N PHE A 278 15.69 -25.51 6.02
CA PHE A 278 16.59 -25.30 7.17
C PHE A 278 17.63 -26.41 7.35
N SER A 279 17.40 -27.58 6.76
CA SER A 279 18.37 -28.70 6.74
C SER A 279 19.43 -28.52 5.64
N ASN A 280 19.06 -27.94 4.49
CA ASN A 280 19.94 -27.71 3.36
C ASN A 280 20.54 -26.29 3.38
N LYS A 281 21.59 -26.12 4.18
CA LYS A 281 22.30 -24.84 4.32
C LYS A 281 23.00 -24.47 3.00
N ASN A 282 22.82 -23.23 2.55
CA ASN A 282 23.31 -22.70 1.27
C ASN A 282 22.56 -23.25 0.05
N SER A 283 21.24 -23.39 0.16
CA SER A 283 20.42 -23.66 -1.01
C SER A 283 20.55 -22.51 -2.02
N GLU A 284 20.71 -22.85 -3.30
CA GLU A 284 20.73 -21.86 -4.38
C GLU A 284 19.40 -21.10 -4.41
N PHE A 285 19.46 -19.79 -4.67
CA PHE A 285 18.26 -19.00 -4.88
C PHE A 285 17.48 -19.57 -6.07
N THR A 286 16.27 -20.06 -5.79
CA THR A 286 15.33 -20.51 -6.82
C THR A 286 14.11 -19.62 -6.72
N SER A 287 13.71 -19.02 -7.84
CA SER A 287 12.47 -18.23 -7.89
C SER A 287 11.28 -19.13 -7.53
N TYR A 288 10.51 -18.70 -6.53
CA TYR A 288 9.39 -19.40 -5.94
C TYR A 288 8.23 -18.43 -5.77
N TYR A 289 7.12 -18.73 -6.44
CA TYR A 289 5.89 -17.99 -6.31
C TYR A 289 4.71 -18.95 -6.21
N ASN A 290 4.03 -18.95 -5.06
CA ASN A 290 2.87 -19.79 -4.78
C ASN A 290 2.01 -19.16 -3.68
N ILE A 291 0.87 -18.58 -4.06
CA ILE A 291 0.00 -17.80 -3.17
C ILE A 291 -0.78 -18.73 -2.24
N GLU A 292 -1.25 -19.87 -2.73
CA GLU A 292 -2.06 -20.79 -1.93
C GLU A 292 -1.29 -21.33 -0.72
N LYS A 293 0.02 -21.57 -0.88
CA LYS A 293 0.87 -22.04 0.23
C LYS A 293 1.00 -21.04 1.37
N ALA A 294 0.80 -19.74 1.13
CA ALA A 294 0.87 -18.75 2.20
C ALA A 294 -0.17 -19.04 3.31
N PHE A 295 -1.35 -19.56 2.96
CA PHE A 295 -2.38 -19.96 3.93
C PHE A 295 -1.98 -21.15 4.78
N TYR A 296 -1.26 -22.12 4.22
CA TYR A 296 -0.78 -23.29 4.96
C TYR A 296 0.45 -22.94 5.80
N LEU A 297 1.35 -22.12 5.25
CA LEU A 297 2.54 -21.64 5.95
C LEU A 297 2.18 -20.81 7.17
N ALA A 298 1.11 -20.02 7.12
CA ALA A 298 0.62 -19.24 8.26
C ALA A 298 0.26 -20.08 9.50
N SER A 299 0.12 -21.41 9.39
CA SER A 299 -0.06 -22.30 10.55
C SER A 299 1.24 -22.67 11.27
N LEU A 300 2.40 -22.24 10.76
CA LEU A 300 3.70 -22.48 11.39
C LEU A 300 4.06 -21.30 12.31
N ASP A 301 4.69 -21.59 13.45
CA ASP A 301 4.95 -20.62 14.54
C ASP A 301 5.53 -19.27 14.09
N ASN A 302 6.48 -19.29 13.14
CA ASN A 302 7.20 -18.09 12.70
C ASN A 302 6.58 -17.41 11.47
N PHE A 303 5.43 -17.87 10.98
CA PHE A 303 4.84 -17.39 9.74
C PHE A 303 3.53 -16.69 10.05
N HIS A 304 3.40 -15.47 9.57
CA HIS A 304 2.22 -14.61 9.78
C HIS A 304 1.71 -14.14 8.43
N TYR A 305 0.39 -14.09 8.24
CA TYR A 305 -0.21 -13.61 7.00
C TYR A 305 -1.15 -12.42 7.26
N TRP A 306 -0.84 -11.28 6.64
CA TRP A 306 -1.60 -10.05 6.71
C TRP A 306 -2.53 -9.81 5.54
N PHE A 307 -3.74 -9.43 5.90
CA PHE A 307 -4.83 -9.09 5.02
C PHE A 307 -5.41 -7.71 5.35
N GLN A 308 -5.92 -7.01 4.35
CA GLN A 308 -6.62 -5.75 4.58
C GLN A 308 -8.09 -5.95 4.96
N ASP A 309 -8.69 -7.08 4.55
CA ASP A 309 -10.13 -7.28 4.67
C ASP A 309 -10.49 -8.70 5.14
N LYS A 310 -10.96 -8.77 6.39
CA LYS A 310 -11.46 -10.00 6.99
C LYS A 310 -12.75 -10.50 6.32
N THR A 311 -13.60 -9.58 5.88
CA THR A 311 -14.95 -9.91 5.39
C THR A 311 -14.92 -10.75 4.12
N GLN A 312 -13.92 -10.57 3.26
CA GLN A 312 -13.75 -11.39 2.06
C GLN A 312 -13.47 -12.87 2.39
N ILE A 313 -12.62 -13.16 3.38
CA ILE A 313 -12.39 -14.54 3.84
C ILE A 313 -13.67 -15.11 4.46
N GLU A 314 -14.36 -14.31 5.28
CA GLU A 314 -15.64 -14.71 5.90
C GLU A 314 -16.70 -15.04 4.85
N ASP A 315 -16.86 -14.20 3.82
CA ASP A 315 -17.83 -14.39 2.74
C ASP A 315 -17.52 -15.61 1.88
N ILE A 316 -16.23 -15.86 1.62
CA ILE A 316 -15.78 -17.07 0.92
C ILE A 316 -16.12 -18.31 1.75
N LEU A 317 -15.83 -18.31 3.06
CA LEU A 317 -16.14 -19.44 3.95
C LEU A 317 -17.65 -19.63 4.13
N ASN A 318 -18.45 -18.56 4.26
CA ASN A 318 -19.91 -18.64 4.39
C ASN A 318 -20.56 -19.34 3.18
N LYS A 319 -19.95 -19.27 1.99
CA LYS A 319 -20.42 -19.99 0.79
C LYS A 319 -20.15 -21.49 0.81
N THR A 320 -19.35 -21.98 1.77
CA THR A 320 -19.08 -23.42 1.95
C THR A 320 -20.10 -24.12 2.86
N VAL A 321 -20.99 -23.34 3.49
CA VAL A 321 -21.96 -23.83 4.47
C VAL A 321 -23.11 -24.53 3.76
N ILE A 322 -23.30 -25.81 4.05
CA ILE A 322 -24.36 -26.65 3.49
C ILE A 322 -25.16 -27.25 4.63
N ASP A 323 -26.49 -27.08 4.59
CA ASP A 323 -27.43 -27.58 5.61
C ASP A 323 -27.03 -27.20 7.06
N GLY A 324 -26.48 -26.00 7.24
CA GLY A 324 -26.02 -25.50 8.54
C GLY A 324 -24.73 -26.16 9.06
N THR A 325 -24.04 -26.96 8.24
CA THR A 325 -22.72 -27.50 8.56
C THR A 325 -21.64 -26.55 8.07
N TYR A 326 -20.72 -26.18 8.97
CA TYR A 326 -19.58 -25.31 8.71
C TYR A 326 -18.29 -26.12 8.72
N THR A 327 -17.34 -25.76 7.86
CA THR A 327 -15.99 -26.34 7.92
C THR A 327 -15.23 -25.85 9.14
N LYS A 328 -14.36 -26.69 9.72
CA LYS A 328 -13.42 -26.33 10.79
C LYS A 328 -12.42 -25.24 10.35
N LEU A 329 -12.33 -24.97 9.05
CA LEU A 329 -11.49 -23.90 8.52
C LEU A 329 -11.90 -22.51 9.03
N PHE A 330 -13.15 -22.31 9.46
CA PHE A 330 -13.58 -21.09 10.15
C PHE A 330 -12.71 -20.79 11.39
N ASP A 331 -12.57 -21.77 12.28
CA ASP A 331 -11.81 -21.62 13.52
C ASP A 331 -10.31 -21.47 13.25
N VAL A 332 -9.78 -22.24 12.29
CA VAL A 332 -8.38 -22.15 11.82
C VAL A 332 -8.04 -20.73 11.39
N MET A 333 -8.93 -20.08 10.64
CA MET A 333 -8.74 -18.72 10.12
C MET A 333 -9.10 -17.63 11.14
N GLY A 334 -9.43 -18.00 12.39
CA GLY A 334 -9.77 -17.05 13.45
C GLY A 334 -11.14 -16.38 13.27
N ILE A 335 -12.08 -17.04 12.59
CA ILE A 335 -13.45 -16.58 12.39
C ILE A 335 -14.36 -17.44 13.25
N ASP A 336 -14.69 -16.93 14.45
CA ASP A 336 -15.56 -17.63 15.40
C ASP A 336 -17.01 -17.70 14.89
N LYS A 337 -17.53 -18.92 14.75
CA LYS A 337 -18.95 -19.20 14.47
C LYS A 337 -19.62 -19.99 15.61
N GLY A 338 -18.89 -20.28 16.69
CA GLY A 338 -19.32 -21.11 17.81
C GLY A 338 -19.51 -22.59 17.45
N GLY A 339 -19.39 -23.48 18.44
CA GLY A 339 -19.86 -24.87 18.35
C GLY A 339 -18.81 -25.97 18.13
N HIS A 340 -17.52 -25.65 18.01
CA HIS A 340 -16.44 -26.64 17.95
C HIS A 340 -15.24 -26.23 18.82
N GLU A 341 -14.65 -27.17 19.57
CA GLU A 341 -13.45 -26.94 20.40
C GLU A 341 -12.13 -27.28 19.68
N GLU A 342 -12.18 -27.83 18.46
CA GLU A 342 -11.08 -28.61 17.86
C GLU A 342 -10.64 -28.11 16.48
N GLY A 343 -9.75 -27.12 16.51
CA GLY A 343 -8.87 -26.71 15.41
C GLY A 343 -7.56 -26.08 15.89
N LYS A 344 -7.22 -26.24 17.19
CA LYS A 344 -6.15 -25.47 17.86
C LYS A 344 -4.75 -25.76 17.32
N ASP A 345 -4.49 -26.99 16.87
CA ASP A 345 -3.14 -27.42 16.47
C ASP A 345 -2.69 -26.85 15.12
N TYR A 346 -3.63 -26.38 14.29
CA TYR A 346 -3.37 -25.87 12.94
C TYR A 346 -3.93 -24.46 12.75
N LYS A 347 -3.96 -23.67 13.82
CA LYS A 347 -4.49 -22.30 13.75
C LYS A 347 -3.55 -21.43 12.90
N ALA A 348 -4.10 -20.74 11.91
CA ALA A 348 -3.34 -19.81 11.09
C ALA A 348 -3.11 -18.49 11.83
N ASN A 349 -1.87 -18.00 11.79
CA ASN A 349 -1.45 -16.69 12.31
C ASN A 349 -1.86 -15.58 11.34
N LEU A 350 -3.16 -15.30 11.30
CA LEU A 350 -3.71 -14.23 10.47
C LEU A 350 -3.79 -12.93 11.25
N LYS A 351 -3.46 -11.80 10.61
CA LYS A 351 -3.86 -10.48 11.10
C LYS A 351 -4.55 -9.69 10.00
N PHE A 352 -5.58 -8.96 10.41
CA PHE A 352 -6.43 -8.16 9.55
C PHE A 352 -6.28 -6.70 9.93
N GLU A 353 -5.82 -5.87 9.01
CA GLU A 353 -5.65 -4.43 9.22
C GLU A 353 -5.70 -3.70 7.89
N SER A 354 -6.72 -2.86 7.67
CA SER A 354 -6.74 -1.99 6.50
C SER A 354 -5.63 -0.94 6.60
N ILE A 355 -5.10 -0.51 5.45
CA ILE A 355 -4.10 0.58 5.39
C ILE A 355 -4.63 1.81 6.15
N SER A 356 -5.92 2.12 5.99
CA SER A 356 -6.53 3.28 6.62
C SER A 356 -6.56 3.23 8.13
N HIS A 357 -6.96 2.09 8.69
CA HIS A 357 -6.94 1.87 10.12
C HIS A 357 -5.50 1.92 10.63
N ALA A 358 -4.56 1.30 9.92
CA ALA A 358 -3.15 1.32 10.28
C ALA A 358 -2.59 2.74 10.35
N VAL A 359 -2.88 3.60 9.37
CA VAL A 359 -2.38 4.98 9.37
C VAL A 359 -3.09 5.84 10.42
N ALA A 360 -4.40 5.66 10.61
CA ALA A 360 -5.15 6.37 11.65
C ALA A 360 -4.70 6.00 13.08
N SER A 361 -4.15 4.80 13.26
CA SER A 361 -3.60 4.34 14.55
C SER A 361 -2.23 4.94 14.90
N LEU A 362 -1.56 5.61 13.96
CA LEU A 362 -0.25 6.20 14.19
C LEU A 362 -0.37 7.51 14.98
N GLU A 363 0.59 7.73 15.89
CA GLU A 363 0.84 9.05 16.46
C GLU A 363 1.27 10.03 15.37
N GLU A 364 1.00 11.32 15.56
CA GLU A 364 1.19 12.35 14.52
C GLU A 364 2.60 12.37 13.91
N SER A 365 3.65 12.27 14.72
CA SER A 365 5.05 12.24 14.24
C SER A 365 5.36 11.00 13.40
N LYS A 366 4.79 9.84 13.76
CA LYS A 366 4.93 8.60 12.99
C LYS A 366 4.14 8.65 11.69
N LYS A 367 2.97 9.29 11.71
CA LYS A 367 2.18 9.56 10.51
C LYS A 367 2.95 10.45 9.54
N GLU A 368 3.58 11.51 10.03
CA GLU A 368 4.47 12.35 9.23
C GLU A 368 5.62 11.55 8.63
N ASN A 369 6.31 10.71 9.42
CA ASN A 369 7.38 9.85 8.90
C ASN A 369 6.87 8.90 7.80
N TYR A 370 5.68 8.33 7.97
CA TYR A 370 5.08 7.47 6.95
C TYR A 370 4.82 8.24 5.66
N LEU A 371 4.24 9.42 5.77
CA LEU A 371 3.96 10.26 4.60
C LEU A 371 5.26 10.72 3.93
N ARG A 372 6.28 11.12 4.69
CA ARG A 372 7.60 11.45 4.15
C ARG A 372 8.26 10.25 3.45
N LEU A 373 8.14 9.04 3.99
CA LEU A 373 8.63 7.81 3.36
C LEU A 373 7.98 7.59 1.98
N MET A 374 6.66 7.78 1.91
CA MET A 374 5.86 7.48 0.72
C MET A 374 5.86 8.62 -0.32
N TYR A 375 6.09 9.87 0.09
CA TYR A 375 6.07 11.01 -0.83
C TYR A 375 7.47 11.55 -1.14
N GLY A 376 8.45 11.30 -0.27
CA GLY A 376 9.83 11.75 -0.43
C GLY A 376 9.91 13.25 -0.66
N SER A 377 10.61 13.66 -1.72
CA SER A 377 10.76 15.08 -2.08
C SER A 377 9.42 15.79 -2.34
N TYR A 378 8.34 15.04 -2.60
CA TYR A 378 7.01 15.58 -2.87
C TYR A 378 6.15 15.77 -1.61
N TYR A 379 6.62 15.36 -0.43
CA TYR A 379 5.86 15.45 0.81
C TYR A 379 5.44 16.88 1.11
N GLU A 380 6.38 17.83 1.09
CA GLU A 380 6.12 19.23 1.47
C GLU A 380 5.08 19.89 0.56
N ASP A 381 5.19 19.68 -0.75
CA ASP A 381 4.24 20.23 -1.72
C ASP A 381 2.86 19.58 -1.59
N THR A 382 2.81 18.27 -1.36
CA THR A 382 1.57 17.52 -1.14
C THR A 382 0.86 17.99 0.14
N TYR A 383 1.62 18.10 1.24
CA TYR A 383 1.13 18.58 2.52
C TYR A 383 0.59 20.01 2.40
N LYS A 384 1.36 20.93 1.81
CA LYS A 384 0.93 22.32 1.60
C LYS A 384 -0.32 22.40 0.74
N ALA A 385 -0.40 21.65 -0.36
CA ALA A 385 -1.58 21.65 -1.22
C ALA A 385 -2.83 21.18 -0.47
N LEU A 386 -2.73 20.12 0.35
CA LEU A 386 -3.86 19.55 1.07
C LEU A 386 -4.24 20.29 2.35
N THR A 387 -3.34 21.05 2.94
CA THR A 387 -3.58 21.80 4.19
C THR A 387 -3.78 23.29 3.98
N ARG A 388 -3.60 23.80 2.76
CA ARG A 388 -3.75 25.23 2.46
C ARG A 388 -5.15 25.72 2.84
N THR A 389 -5.19 26.93 3.37
CA THR A 389 -6.43 27.69 3.63
C THR A 389 -6.57 28.90 2.70
N THR A 390 -5.50 29.23 1.96
CA THR A 390 -5.48 30.30 0.97
C THR A 390 -4.65 29.91 -0.25
N LEU A 391 -4.92 30.55 -1.39
CA LEU A 391 -4.07 30.50 -2.58
C LEU A 391 -2.84 31.42 -2.44
N ILE A 392 -1.97 31.40 -3.45
CA ILE A 392 -0.76 32.24 -3.51
C ILE A 392 -1.12 33.74 -3.47
N ASP A 393 -2.23 34.13 -4.09
CA ASP A 393 -2.76 35.50 -4.05
C ASP A 393 -3.56 35.84 -2.78
N SER A 394 -3.48 34.98 -1.74
CA SER A 394 -4.21 35.07 -0.48
C SER A 394 -5.72 34.88 -0.58
N THR A 395 -6.26 34.48 -1.73
CA THR A 395 -7.69 34.12 -1.86
C THR A 395 -8.02 32.95 -0.93
N PRO A 396 -9.04 33.05 -0.04
CA PRO A 396 -9.45 31.93 0.80
C PRO A 396 -9.96 30.75 -0.01
N VAL A 397 -9.70 29.54 0.49
CA VAL A 397 -10.25 28.29 -0.08
C VAL A 397 -10.96 27.48 1.00
N SER A 398 -11.86 26.58 0.59
CA SER A 398 -12.57 25.70 1.51
C SER A 398 -11.61 24.82 2.32
N ALA A 399 -11.99 24.54 3.56
CA ALA A 399 -11.31 23.56 4.39
C ALA A 399 -11.57 22.12 3.88
N HIS A 400 -12.71 21.89 3.23
CA HIS A 400 -13.03 20.61 2.59
C HIS A 400 -12.26 20.48 1.29
N LYS A 401 -11.52 19.38 1.13
CA LYS A 401 -10.70 19.11 -0.04
C LYS A 401 -11.43 18.15 -0.97
N LEU A 402 -11.43 18.47 -2.26
CA LEU A 402 -11.90 17.56 -3.30
C LEU A 402 -10.71 17.18 -4.18
N VAL A 403 -10.24 15.95 -4.02
CA VAL A 403 -9.11 15.43 -4.78
C VAL A 403 -9.61 14.81 -6.08
N TYR A 404 -9.27 15.44 -7.20
CA TYR A 404 -9.56 14.96 -8.55
C TYR A 404 -8.52 13.93 -8.97
N ILE A 405 -8.91 12.66 -9.06
CA ILE A 405 -8.13 11.56 -9.62
C ILE A 405 -8.11 11.70 -11.14
N GLY A 406 -7.01 12.19 -11.65
CA GLY A 406 -6.69 12.35 -13.06
C GLY A 406 -5.86 11.21 -13.63
N THR A 407 -5.36 11.45 -14.84
CA THR A 407 -4.56 10.52 -15.64
C THR A 407 -3.48 11.30 -16.38
N ARG A 408 -2.84 10.70 -17.38
CA ARG A 408 -1.92 11.41 -18.27
C ARG A 408 -2.65 12.50 -19.03
N PHE A 409 -1.98 13.60 -19.34
CA PHE A 409 -2.59 14.75 -20.00
C PHE A 409 -3.27 14.39 -21.34
N MET A 410 -2.64 13.55 -22.19
CA MET A 410 -3.28 13.03 -23.42
C MET A 410 -4.45 12.06 -23.18
N SER A 411 -4.56 11.48 -21.99
CA SER A 411 -5.55 10.45 -21.66
C SER A 411 -6.77 11.01 -20.95
N PHE A 412 -6.86 12.34 -20.76
CA PHE A 412 -8.11 12.96 -20.37
C PHE A 412 -9.18 12.67 -21.41
N PRO A 413 -10.42 12.35 -21.01
CA PRO A 413 -11.44 11.98 -21.96
C PRO A 413 -11.76 13.14 -22.91
N THR A 414 -12.04 12.79 -24.16
CA THR A 414 -12.34 13.69 -25.27
C THR A 414 -13.72 14.37 -25.17
N PHE A 415 -14.17 14.74 -23.97
CA PHE A 415 -15.47 15.39 -23.76
C PHE A 415 -15.65 16.70 -24.52
N ALA A 416 -14.58 17.45 -24.76
CA ALA A 416 -14.62 18.66 -25.56
C ALA A 416 -14.31 18.36 -27.04
N SER A 417 -13.23 17.64 -27.31
CA SER A 417 -12.70 17.48 -28.67
C SER A 417 -13.42 16.43 -29.52
N ASP A 418 -14.27 15.58 -28.95
CA ASP A 418 -14.94 14.53 -29.73
C ASP A 418 -16.01 15.12 -30.67
N PRO A 419 -16.06 14.71 -31.95
CA PRO A 419 -17.03 15.24 -32.91
C PRO A 419 -18.44 14.66 -32.77
N ASN A 420 -18.60 13.49 -32.14
CA ASN A 420 -19.87 12.79 -32.00
C ASN A 420 -20.66 13.29 -30.78
N TYR A 421 -19.97 13.58 -29.68
CA TYR A 421 -20.62 14.04 -28.45
C TYR A 421 -20.00 15.28 -27.79
N GLY A 422 -18.81 15.70 -28.20
CA GLY A 422 -18.23 16.96 -27.75
C GLY A 422 -18.69 18.15 -28.59
N ILE A 423 -17.92 19.24 -28.52
CA ILE A 423 -18.09 20.40 -29.42
C ILE A 423 -17.28 20.24 -30.72
N GLY A 424 -16.59 19.10 -30.86
CA GLY A 424 -15.63 18.82 -31.93
C GLY A 424 -14.34 19.63 -31.77
N GLY A 425 -13.21 18.95 -31.75
CA GLY A 425 -11.88 19.56 -31.75
C GLY A 425 -11.53 20.26 -33.07
N VAL A 426 -10.31 20.76 -33.16
CA VAL A 426 -9.73 21.32 -34.39
C VAL A 426 -9.08 20.20 -35.20
N THR A 427 -9.15 20.30 -36.53
CA THR A 427 -8.57 19.34 -37.48
C THR A 427 -7.41 19.92 -38.28
N LYS A 428 -7.34 21.25 -38.37
CA LYS A 428 -6.30 22.00 -39.08
C LYS A 428 -5.88 23.24 -38.30
N VAL A 429 -4.67 23.72 -38.56
CA VAL A 429 -4.09 24.86 -37.86
C VAL A 429 -4.88 26.16 -38.07
N ASP A 430 -5.52 26.35 -39.23
CA ASP A 430 -6.35 27.53 -39.54
C ASP A 430 -7.56 27.69 -38.60
N GLU A 431 -7.97 26.63 -37.90
CA GLU A 431 -9.04 26.70 -36.89
C GLU A 431 -8.55 27.27 -35.54
N ILE A 432 -7.24 27.50 -35.39
CA ILE A 432 -6.57 28.02 -34.21
C ILE A 432 -6.00 29.41 -34.55
N PRO A 433 -6.85 30.44 -34.65
CA PRO A 433 -6.43 31.77 -35.09
C PRO A 433 -5.50 32.45 -34.08
N SER A 434 -4.77 33.47 -34.53
CA SER A 434 -3.85 34.24 -33.67
C SER A 434 -4.53 35.19 -32.67
N SER A 435 -5.86 35.35 -32.72
CA SER A 435 -6.59 36.17 -31.75
C SER A 435 -7.85 35.48 -31.24
N TYR A 436 -8.20 35.80 -29.99
CA TYR A 436 -9.40 35.30 -29.35
C TYR A 436 -10.68 35.79 -30.02
N SER A 437 -10.70 37.03 -30.53
CA SER A 437 -11.92 37.62 -31.09
C SER A 437 -12.48 36.82 -32.27
N ILE A 438 -11.60 36.22 -33.08
CA ILE A 438 -11.97 35.38 -34.23
C ILE A 438 -11.96 33.87 -33.95
N LEU A 439 -11.59 33.44 -32.74
CA LEU A 439 -11.75 32.05 -32.31
C LEU A 439 -13.22 31.66 -32.39
N ASN A 440 -13.51 30.43 -32.82
CA ASN A 440 -14.88 29.94 -32.90
C ASN A 440 -15.56 29.97 -31.51
N ASP A 441 -16.78 30.51 -31.43
CA ASP A 441 -17.50 30.69 -30.18
C ASP A 441 -17.76 29.39 -29.40
N LYS A 442 -17.72 28.23 -30.07
CA LYS A 442 -17.82 26.93 -29.39
C LYS A 442 -16.69 26.69 -28.37
N TYR A 443 -15.52 27.30 -28.57
CA TYR A 443 -14.39 27.21 -27.64
C TYR A 443 -14.40 28.31 -26.57
N LYS A 444 -15.25 29.33 -26.71
CA LYS A 444 -15.39 30.47 -25.79
C LYS A 444 -16.42 30.17 -24.71
N THR A 445 -16.07 29.25 -23.82
CA THR A 445 -17.00 28.79 -22.77
C THR A 445 -16.35 28.87 -21.39
N PRO A 446 -17.14 28.95 -20.30
CA PRO A 446 -16.61 28.88 -18.93
C PRO A 446 -15.84 27.58 -18.60
N PHE A 447 -15.95 26.55 -19.44
CA PHE A 447 -15.26 25.28 -19.29
C PHE A 447 -14.00 25.18 -20.17
N LEU A 448 -13.76 26.15 -21.05
CA LEU A 448 -12.63 26.22 -21.98
C LEU A 448 -11.95 27.58 -21.88
N PHE A 449 -11.81 28.32 -22.99
CA PHE A 449 -11.22 29.66 -23.00
C PHE A 449 -12.27 30.70 -22.60
N GLU A 450 -12.44 30.90 -21.30
CA GLU A 450 -13.50 31.75 -20.72
C GLU A 450 -13.30 33.22 -21.10
N ASN A 451 -12.05 33.63 -21.30
CA ASN A 451 -11.66 34.98 -21.70
C ASN A 451 -10.41 34.94 -22.61
N GLU A 452 -10.04 36.11 -23.13
CA GLU A 452 -8.89 36.26 -24.03
C GLU A 452 -7.56 35.84 -23.40
N ASN A 453 -7.35 36.08 -22.09
CA ASN A 453 -6.11 35.70 -21.42
C ASN A 453 -5.93 34.18 -21.39
N ASP A 454 -6.99 33.41 -21.12
CA ASP A 454 -6.94 31.94 -21.14
C ASP A 454 -6.45 31.42 -22.50
N TYR A 455 -6.90 32.03 -23.61
CA TYR A 455 -6.50 31.64 -24.96
C TYR A 455 -5.07 32.08 -25.30
N ILE A 456 -4.69 33.30 -24.90
CA ILE A 456 -3.34 33.82 -25.09
C ILE A 456 -2.32 32.97 -24.35
N ILE A 457 -2.66 32.40 -23.18
CA ILE A 457 -1.79 31.45 -22.47
C ILE A 457 -1.44 30.27 -23.39
N PHE A 458 -2.43 29.64 -24.02
CA PHE A 458 -2.18 28.54 -24.95
C PHE A 458 -1.31 28.99 -26.14
N LEU A 459 -1.68 30.08 -26.81
CA LEU A 459 -0.97 30.58 -27.99
C LEU A 459 0.50 30.90 -27.68
N ASN A 460 0.75 31.70 -26.65
CA ASN A 460 2.11 32.09 -26.25
C ASN A 460 2.95 30.88 -25.86
N THR A 461 2.34 29.87 -25.21
CA THR A 461 3.06 28.65 -24.81
C THR A 461 3.46 27.83 -26.03
N VAL A 462 2.55 27.63 -26.99
CA VAL A 462 2.84 26.85 -28.21
C VAL A 462 3.78 27.58 -29.16
N GLU A 463 3.74 28.91 -29.19
CA GLU A 463 4.55 29.72 -30.10
C GLU A 463 5.96 29.99 -29.57
N ASN A 464 6.21 29.84 -28.27
CA ASN A 464 7.53 30.01 -27.68
C ASN A 464 8.43 28.80 -27.97
N GLU A 465 9.48 29.02 -28.76
CA GLU A 465 10.46 27.99 -29.14
C GLU A 465 11.24 27.42 -27.94
N GLU A 466 11.36 28.16 -26.83
CA GLU A 466 12.01 27.66 -25.60
C GLU A 466 11.24 26.51 -24.95
N ASN A 467 9.96 26.35 -25.26
CA ASN A 467 9.11 25.27 -24.77
C ASN A 467 9.29 23.96 -25.53
N TYR A 468 10.28 23.88 -26.41
CA TYR A 468 10.65 22.67 -27.14
C TYR A 468 12.11 22.30 -26.85
N ASP A 469 12.42 21.01 -26.74
CA ASP A 469 13.82 20.56 -26.65
C ASP A 469 14.58 20.79 -27.96
N LYS A 470 13.85 20.80 -29.07
CA LYS A 470 14.35 21.12 -30.40
C LYS A 470 13.31 21.99 -31.11
N ALA A 471 13.74 23.09 -31.73
CA ALA A 471 12.83 23.94 -32.49
C ALA A 471 12.12 23.13 -33.61
N PRO A 472 10.77 23.15 -33.67
CA PRO A 472 10.03 22.47 -34.73
C PRO A 472 10.15 23.23 -36.06
N ASN A 473 10.18 22.49 -37.17
CA ASN A 473 9.91 23.08 -38.48
C ASN A 473 8.42 23.43 -38.63
N GLN A 474 8.02 24.09 -39.72
CA GLN A 474 6.64 24.57 -39.88
C GLN A 474 5.59 23.44 -39.87
N GLU A 475 5.87 22.30 -40.52
CA GLU A 475 4.96 21.16 -40.54
C GLU A 475 4.81 20.56 -39.13
N GLU A 476 5.93 20.38 -38.42
CA GLU A 476 5.93 19.92 -37.03
C GLU A 476 5.15 20.89 -36.13
N LYS A 477 5.33 22.20 -36.31
CA LYS A 477 4.65 23.24 -35.55
C LYS A 477 3.13 23.20 -35.75
N ASP A 478 2.67 23.04 -36.99
CA ASP A 478 1.25 22.96 -37.31
C ASP A 478 0.61 21.70 -36.72
N LEU A 479 1.28 20.54 -36.85
CA LEU A 479 0.82 19.28 -36.26
C LEU A 479 0.77 19.34 -34.73
N VAL A 480 1.82 19.87 -34.09
CA VAL A 480 1.86 20.04 -32.63
C VAL A 480 0.78 21.01 -32.17
N LYS A 481 0.55 22.13 -32.87
CA LYS A 481 -0.48 23.11 -32.50
C LYS A 481 -1.88 22.49 -32.53
N VAL A 482 -2.20 21.67 -33.53
CA VAL A 482 -3.48 20.93 -33.59
C VAL A 482 -3.58 19.87 -32.48
N ALA A 483 -2.54 19.05 -32.30
CA ALA A 483 -2.55 17.97 -31.31
C ALA A 483 -2.66 18.51 -29.88
N SER A 484 -1.80 19.47 -29.52
CA SER A 484 -1.78 20.09 -28.20
C SER A 484 -3.06 20.88 -27.91
N PHE A 485 -3.67 21.55 -28.90
CA PHE A 485 -4.95 22.24 -28.70
C PHE A 485 -6.03 21.25 -28.25
N ASN A 486 -6.20 20.14 -28.97
CA ASN A 486 -7.23 19.14 -28.64
C ASN A 486 -6.99 18.48 -27.29
N GLN A 487 -5.74 18.16 -26.96
CA GLN A 487 -5.39 17.62 -25.63
C GLN A 487 -5.66 18.65 -24.52
N TYR A 488 -5.28 19.91 -24.74
CA TYR A 488 -5.44 20.99 -23.76
C TYR A 488 -6.91 21.29 -23.47
N ILE A 489 -7.78 21.36 -24.49
CA ILE A 489 -9.21 21.60 -24.25
C ILE A 489 -9.87 20.46 -23.46
N ASN A 490 -9.45 19.21 -23.66
CA ASN A 490 -10.00 18.08 -22.89
C ASN A 490 -9.56 18.12 -21.43
N TYR A 491 -8.28 18.42 -21.20
CA TYR A 491 -7.72 18.63 -19.87
C TYR A 491 -8.41 19.79 -19.13
N MET A 492 -8.49 20.97 -19.77
CA MET A 492 -9.17 22.14 -19.23
C MET A 492 -10.63 21.84 -18.93
N PHE A 493 -11.36 21.21 -19.86
CA PHE A 493 -12.78 20.93 -19.71
C PHE A 493 -13.06 20.12 -18.44
N ALA A 494 -12.33 19.03 -18.22
CA ALA A 494 -12.53 18.16 -17.07
C ALA A 494 -12.32 18.90 -15.73
N LEU A 495 -11.26 19.72 -15.65
CA LEU A 495 -10.89 20.43 -14.42
C LEU A 495 -11.73 21.68 -14.17
N LYS A 496 -12.00 22.47 -15.21
CA LYS A 496 -12.92 23.62 -15.11
C LYS A 496 -14.34 23.15 -14.81
N TYR A 497 -14.77 22.01 -15.36
CA TYR A 497 -16.05 21.39 -14.97
C TYR A 497 -16.09 21.09 -13.48
N ALA A 498 -15.08 20.40 -12.96
CA ALA A 498 -14.99 20.08 -11.53
C ALA A 498 -15.06 21.35 -10.67
N LYS A 499 -14.27 22.37 -11.03
CA LYS A 499 -14.22 23.64 -10.27
C LYS A 499 -15.54 24.41 -10.35
N LYS A 500 -16.22 24.47 -11.49
CA LYS A 500 -17.49 25.20 -11.63
C LYS A 500 -18.66 24.48 -10.98
N MET A 501 -18.63 23.14 -10.90
CA MET A 501 -19.71 22.35 -10.31
C MET A 501 -19.58 22.17 -8.78
N TYR A 502 -18.35 22.10 -8.26
CA TYR A 502 -18.10 21.74 -6.85
C TYR A 502 -17.20 22.75 -6.11
N GLY A 503 -16.61 23.71 -6.81
CA GLY A 503 -15.57 24.58 -6.27
C GLY A 503 -16.00 25.65 -5.28
N ASP A 504 -17.31 25.84 -5.07
CA ASP A 504 -17.86 26.71 -4.02
C ASP A 504 -17.80 26.02 -2.66
N ASP A 505 -18.01 24.70 -2.65
CA ASP A 505 -18.05 23.86 -1.46
C ASP A 505 -16.67 23.28 -1.11
N TYR A 506 -15.83 23.07 -2.13
CA TYR A 506 -14.55 22.38 -2.00
C TYR A 506 -13.36 23.15 -2.58
N ASP A 507 -12.20 22.97 -1.95
CA ASP A 507 -10.91 23.29 -2.54
C ASP A 507 -10.46 22.13 -3.44
N LEU A 508 -10.44 22.39 -4.76
CA LEU A 508 -10.14 21.37 -5.75
C LEU A 508 -8.63 21.18 -5.88
N ILE A 509 -8.19 19.93 -5.74
CA ILE A 509 -6.79 19.53 -5.83
C ILE A 509 -6.68 18.42 -6.87
N ILE A 510 -5.89 18.63 -7.92
CA ILE A 510 -5.66 17.60 -8.92
C ILE A 510 -4.56 16.65 -8.48
N LYS A 511 -4.88 15.38 -8.70
CA LYS A 511 -3.99 14.26 -8.76
C LYS A 511 -3.95 13.76 -10.23
N GLY A 512 -3.01 14.22 -11.09
CA GLY A 512 -2.57 13.58 -12.38
C GLY A 512 -1.95 12.14 -12.39
N HIS A 513 -0.98 11.85 -13.28
CA HIS A 513 -0.33 10.51 -13.44
C HIS A 513 1.17 10.51 -13.03
N PRO A 514 1.70 9.44 -12.41
CA PRO A 514 3.07 9.41 -11.87
C PRO A 514 4.21 9.57 -12.88
N SER A 515 3.97 9.35 -14.16
CA SER A 515 4.97 9.59 -15.21
C SER A 515 5.03 11.05 -15.69
N GLU A 516 4.10 11.91 -15.26
CA GLU A 516 3.95 13.28 -15.74
C GLU A 516 3.97 14.28 -14.57
N VAL A 517 5.04 14.22 -13.78
CA VAL A 517 5.27 15.20 -12.71
C VAL A 517 5.52 16.57 -13.36
N MET A 518 4.67 17.56 -13.06
CA MET A 518 4.81 18.92 -13.56
C MET A 518 6.16 19.53 -13.17
N GLY A 519 6.84 20.18 -14.11
CA GLY A 519 8.18 20.76 -13.92
C GLY A 519 9.31 19.74 -13.94
N SER A 520 9.03 18.47 -14.27
CA SER A 520 10.01 17.38 -14.31
C SER A 520 9.95 16.59 -15.64
N TYR A 521 9.67 17.28 -16.75
CA TYR A 521 9.48 16.66 -18.07
C TYR A 521 10.65 15.80 -18.55
N LEU A 522 11.88 16.07 -18.10
CA LEU A 522 13.07 15.26 -18.45
C LEU A 522 12.98 13.81 -17.98
N ASN A 523 12.12 13.53 -16.99
CA ASN A 523 11.86 12.19 -16.48
C ASN A 523 10.68 11.50 -17.19
N TRP A 524 10.05 12.15 -18.16
CA TRP A 524 8.92 11.59 -18.92
C TRP A 524 9.44 10.70 -20.05
N SER A 525 8.75 9.60 -20.32
CA SER A 525 9.21 8.60 -21.30
C SER A 525 8.58 8.85 -22.68
N ARG A 526 8.90 9.99 -23.33
CA ARG A 526 8.43 10.39 -24.67
C ARG A 526 6.92 10.21 -24.86
N HIS A 527 6.12 10.90 -24.08
CA HIS A 527 4.67 10.70 -24.05
C HIS A 527 3.94 11.37 -25.23
N TYR A 528 4.49 12.45 -25.78
CA TYR A 528 3.81 13.31 -26.74
C TYR A 528 4.61 13.43 -28.04
N GLU A 529 4.03 12.91 -29.12
CA GLU A 529 4.71 12.84 -30.42
C GLU A 529 3.74 13.08 -31.57
N VAL A 530 4.20 13.79 -32.60
CA VAL A 530 3.52 13.91 -33.90
C VAL A 530 4.38 13.25 -34.97
N THR A 531 3.73 12.71 -36.01
CA THR A 531 4.41 12.12 -37.16
C THR A 531 4.18 12.99 -38.39
N THR A 532 5.27 13.44 -39.01
CA THR A 532 5.22 14.26 -40.23
C THR A 532 4.90 13.41 -41.47
N SER A 533 4.60 14.05 -42.58
CA SER A 533 4.38 13.42 -43.90
C SER A 533 5.55 12.51 -44.32
N ASN A 534 6.78 12.86 -43.94
CA ASN A 534 7.99 12.08 -44.20
C ASN A 534 8.25 10.97 -43.16
N GLN A 535 7.25 10.63 -42.32
CA GLN A 535 7.35 9.63 -41.25
C GLN A 535 8.36 9.97 -40.14
N ASN A 536 8.78 11.24 -40.04
CA ASN A 536 9.62 11.69 -38.94
C ASN A 536 8.76 11.94 -37.71
N LYS A 537 9.27 11.48 -36.57
CA LYS A 537 8.64 11.63 -35.27
C LYS A 537 9.22 12.85 -34.56
N PHE A 538 8.35 13.74 -34.10
CA PHE A 538 8.74 14.94 -33.34
C PHE A 538 8.11 14.90 -31.95
N ASN A 539 8.94 14.91 -30.91
CA ASN A 539 8.52 14.89 -29.52
C ASN A 539 8.33 16.32 -28.98
N TYR A 540 7.30 16.53 -28.17
CA TYR A 540 6.94 17.84 -27.60
C TYR A 540 6.54 17.75 -26.12
N ASP A 541 7.18 16.86 -25.35
CA ASP A 541 6.87 16.66 -23.92
C ASP A 541 7.05 17.96 -23.11
N LYS A 542 8.15 18.70 -23.37
CA LYS A 542 8.43 19.99 -22.73
C LYS A 542 7.30 21.01 -22.92
N LEU A 543 6.67 21.02 -24.10
CA LEU A 543 5.56 21.92 -24.39
C LEU A 543 4.34 21.59 -23.52
N ILE A 544 4.02 20.30 -23.39
CA ILE A 544 2.89 19.84 -22.58
C ILE A 544 3.11 20.13 -21.09
N ASP A 545 4.33 19.93 -20.59
CA ASP A 545 4.70 20.32 -19.22
C ASP A 545 4.44 21.82 -18.99
N GLN A 546 4.89 22.67 -19.93
CA GLN A 546 4.67 24.11 -19.81
C GLN A 546 3.19 24.51 -19.93
N LEU A 547 2.40 23.83 -20.77
CA LEU A 547 0.95 24.06 -20.86
C LEU A 547 0.26 23.74 -19.51
N MET A 548 0.62 22.64 -18.86
CA MET A 548 0.08 22.29 -17.54
C MET A 548 0.51 23.30 -16.47
N ILE A 549 1.79 23.68 -16.44
CA ILE A 549 2.31 24.69 -15.50
C ILE A 549 1.56 26.01 -15.66
N ASN A 550 1.39 26.48 -16.91
CA ASN A 550 0.72 27.75 -17.18
C ASN A 550 -0.78 27.68 -16.84
N PHE A 551 -1.45 26.56 -17.11
CA PHE A 551 -2.82 26.36 -16.66
C PHE A 551 -2.95 26.50 -15.14
N HIS A 552 -2.09 25.81 -14.38
CA HIS A 552 -2.15 25.84 -12.91
C HIS A 552 -1.60 27.12 -12.28
N SER A 553 -0.95 28.00 -13.04
CA SER A 553 -0.33 29.21 -12.51
C SER A 553 -1.10 30.48 -12.87
N ILE A 554 -1.63 30.57 -14.10
CA ILE A 554 -2.12 31.84 -14.66
C ILE A 554 -3.47 31.76 -15.37
N ASP A 555 -3.99 30.57 -15.72
CA ASP A 555 -5.36 30.45 -16.27
C ASP A 555 -6.39 30.95 -15.25
N SER A 556 -7.46 31.59 -15.73
CA SER A 556 -8.48 32.22 -14.90
C SER A 556 -9.13 31.30 -13.87
N VAL A 557 -9.26 30.01 -14.18
CA VAL A 557 -9.81 28.98 -13.29
C VAL A 557 -8.71 28.03 -12.81
N GLY A 558 -7.80 27.63 -13.69
CA GLY A 558 -6.74 26.66 -13.42
C GLY A 558 -5.84 27.07 -12.27
N LYS A 559 -5.54 28.37 -12.11
CA LYS A 559 -4.74 28.90 -10.99
C LYS A 559 -5.34 28.64 -9.60
N HIS A 560 -6.64 28.37 -9.53
CA HIS A 560 -7.34 28.06 -8.29
C HIS A 560 -7.34 26.56 -7.97
N ILE A 561 -6.88 25.72 -8.90
CA ILE A 561 -6.82 24.26 -8.75
C ILE A 561 -5.43 23.89 -8.24
N GLY A 562 -5.36 23.43 -7.00
CA GLY A 562 -4.10 22.96 -6.42
C GLY A 562 -3.64 21.67 -7.10
N SER A 563 -2.36 21.36 -7.00
CA SER A 563 -1.80 20.11 -7.55
C SER A 563 -0.90 19.45 -6.52
N VAL A 564 -0.98 18.13 -6.42
CA VAL A 564 -0.01 17.35 -5.64
C VAL A 564 1.02 16.71 -6.59
N PRO A 565 2.33 16.82 -6.33
CA PRO A 565 3.34 16.14 -7.13
C PRO A 565 3.31 14.61 -6.94
N TYR A 566 3.94 13.91 -7.87
CA TYR A 566 3.47 12.62 -8.35
C TYR A 566 4.35 11.43 -7.98
N GLY A 567 3.91 10.58 -7.04
CA GLY A 567 4.76 9.50 -6.51
C GLY A 567 4.09 8.18 -6.12
N THR A 568 2.94 8.19 -5.46
CA THR A 568 2.41 6.97 -4.79
C THR A 568 0.90 6.76 -4.96
N ALA A 569 0.46 5.53 -4.63
CA ALA A 569 -0.94 5.10 -4.68
C ALA A 569 -1.80 6.09 -3.88
N ALA A 570 -2.91 6.52 -4.48
CA ALA A 570 -3.61 7.69 -3.99
C ALA A 570 -4.21 7.47 -2.58
N GLU A 571 -4.30 6.20 -2.13
CA GLU A 571 -4.66 5.78 -0.77
C GLU A 571 -4.07 6.68 0.33
N ASN A 572 -2.84 7.18 0.16
CA ASN A 572 -2.14 7.95 1.19
C ASN A 572 -2.64 9.38 1.41
N LEU A 573 -3.35 9.96 0.44
CA LEU A 573 -3.82 11.35 0.53
C LEU A 573 -4.84 11.51 1.66
N ALA A 574 -5.70 10.51 1.85
CA ALA A 574 -6.73 10.50 2.90
C ALA A 574 -6.14 10.53 4.32
N TYR A 575 -4.87 10.15 4.49
CA TYR A 575 -4.27 9.99 5.81
C TYR A 575 -3.55 11.23 6.34
N LEU A 576 -3.54 12.33 5.59
CA LEU A 576 -3.01 13.60 6.08
C LEU A 576 -3.89 14.27 7.15
N GLY A 577 -5.06 13.69 7.46
CA GLY A 577 -5.99 14.23 8.46
C GLY A 577 -6.80 15.44 7.95
N ALA A 578 -6.66 15.79 6.67
CA ALA A 578 -7.54 16.76 6.02
C ALA A 578 -8.90 16.13 5.72
N ASP A 579 -9.96 16.94 5.81
CA ASP A 579 -11.30 16.54 5.40
C ASP A 579 -11.33 16.42 3.86
N ILE A 580 -11.15 15.19 3.38
CA ILE A 580 -10.95 14.88 1.97
C ILE A 580 -12.12 14.06 1.45
N SER A 581 -12.63 14.49 0.30
CA SER A 581 -13.43 13.70 -0.60
C SER A 581 -12.71 13.51 -1.93
N ILE A 582 -13.07 12.47 -2.68
CA ILE A 582 -12.45 12.17 -3.97
C ILE A 582 -13.46 12.25 -5.11
N CYS A 583 -12.95 12.62 -6.29
CA CYS A 583 -13.69 12.57 -7.55
C CYS A 583 -12.74 12.33 -8.72
N GLY A 584 -13.23 12.36 -9.95
CA GLY A 584 -12.37 12.44 -11.14
C GLY A 584 -12.69 11.36 -12.16
N LEU A 585 -11.66 10.80 -12.78
CA LEU A 585 -11.76 9.81 -13.86
C LEU A 585 -11.77 8.38 -13.30
N PRO A 586 -12.33 7.39 -14.02
CA PRO A 586 -12.26 5.97 -13.65
C PRO A 586 -10.85 5.53 -13.29
N SER A 587 -10.73 4.85 -12.15
CA SER A 587 -9.43 4.41 -11.63
C SER A 587 -9.61 3.24 -10.67
N SER A 588 -8.71 2.26 -10.72
CA SER A 588 -8.58 1.22 -9.69
C SER A 588 -8.31 1.80 -8.30
N THR A 589 -7.88 3.07 -8.24
CA THR A 589 -7.71 3.79 -6.99
C THR A 589 -9.01 3.83 -6.16
N TYR A 590 -10.20 3.94 -6.79
CA TYR A 590 -11.47 4.02 -6.04
C TYR A 590 -11.80 2.75 -5.26
N THR A 591 -11.31 1.58 -5.71
CA THR A 591 -11.43 0.32 -4.96
C THR A 591 -10.39 0.20 -3.87
N GLY A 592 -9.21 0.83 -4.03
CA GLY A 592 -8.12 0.79 -3.03
C GLY A 592 -8.35 1.74 -1.85
N TYR A 593 -9.09 2.83 -2.05
CA TYR A 593 -9.44 3.74 -0.96
C TYR A 593 -10.37 3.12 0.07
N ASP A 594 -10.20 3.54 1.32
CA ASP A 594 -11.14 3.29 2.40
C ASP A 594 -12.56 3.70 1.96
N THR A 595 -13.52 2.79 2.14
CA THR A 595 -14.93 3.02 1.79
C THR A 595 -15.57 4.19 2.54
N SER A 596 -14.99 4.61 3.67
CA SER A 596 -15.38 5.81 4.42
C SER A 596 -15.01 7.13 3.73
N VAL A 597 -14.04 7.14 2.80
CA VAL A 597 -13.70 8.34 2.03
C VAL A 597 -14.82 8.58 1.01
N PRO A 598 -15.52 9.73 1.05
CA PRO A 598 -16.61 10.02 0.14
C PRO A 598 -16.12 10.12 -1.31
N VAL A 599 -16.75 9.35 -2.20
CA VAL A 599 -16.63 9.55 -3.65
C VAL A 599 -17.77 10.46 -4.08
N ILE A 600 -17.46 11.71 -4.44
CA ILE A 600 -18.49 12.70 -4.82
C ILE A 600 -19.03 12.40 -6.22
N TYR A 601 -18.12 12.23 -7.17
CA TYR A 601 -18.50 11.82 -8.53
C TYR A 601 -17.35 11.11 -9.25
N VAL A 602 -17.69 10.31 -10.25
CA VAL A 602 -16.76 9.78 -11.24
C VAL A 602 -17.25 10.15 -12.63
N MET A 603 -16.36 10.68 -13.46
CA MET A 603 -16.64 11.15 -14.81
C MET A 603 -16.01 10.22 -15.83
N SER A 604 -16.84 9.55 -16.60
CA SER A 604 -16.42 8.54 -17.57
C SER A 604 -17.05 8.82 -18.93
N GLN A 605 -16.24 8.72 -19.97
CA GLN A 605 -16.71 8.88 -21.34
C GLN A 605 -17.35 7.60 -21.84
N THR A 606 -18.57 7.37 -21.37
CA THR A 606 -19.38 6.20 -21.69
C THR A 606 -20.83 6.63 -21.90
N ASN A 607 -21.59 5.78 -22.57
CA ASN A 607 -23.05 5.85 -22.60
C ASN A 607 -23.69 5.03 -21.48
N GLY A 608 -22.91 4.16 -20.82
CA GLY A 608 -23.40 3.30 -19.74
C GLY A 608 -23.69 4.04 -18.45
N ASN A 609 -24.30 3.33 -17.51
CA ASN A 609 -24.50 3.77 -16.12
C ASN A 609 -23.35 3.28 -15.23
N ILE A 610 -23.43 3.56 -13.92
CA ILE A 610 -22.38 3.21 -12.96
C ILE A 610 -21.99 1.73 -12.93
N SER A 611 -22.91 0.80 -13.28
CA SER A 611 -22.62 -0.64 -13.28
C SER A 611 -21.71 -1.06 -14.44
N SER A 612 -21.48 -0.17 -15.42
CA SER A 612 -20.56 -0.42 -16.53
C SER A 612 -19.09 -0.17 -16.18
N ASP A 613 -18.82 0.44 -15.02
CA ASP A 613 -17.46 0.72 -14.56
C ASP A 613 -16.93 -0.40 -13.66
N GLY A 614 -15.93 -1.15 -14.15
CA GLY A 614 -15.36 -2.27 -13.42
C GLY A 614 -14.67 -1.90 -12.09
N ASN A 615 -14.32 -0.62 -11.88
CA ASN A 615 -13.71 -0.16 -10.62
C ASN A 615 -14.76 0.36 -9.61
N LEU A 616 -16.00 0.61 -10.05
CA LEU A 616 -17.07 1.08 -9.16
C LEU A 616 -18.17 0.04 -8.95
N SER A 617 -18.28 -0.97 -9.82
CA SER A 617 -19.33 -1.98 -9.76
C SER A 617 -19.39 -2.68 -8.40
N SER A 618 -18.25 -3.12 -7.86
CA SER A 618 -18.19 -3.77 -6.54
C SER A 618 -18.63 -2.82 -5.41
N ARG A 619 -18.18 -1.55 -5.45
CA ARG A 619 -18.59 -0.54 -4.47
C ARG A 619 -20.07 -0.21 -4.55
N TYR A 620 -20.63 -0.20 -5.76
CA TYR A 620 -22.05 0.00 -6.02
C TYR A 620 -22.88 -1.17 -5.48
N GLU A 621 -22.52 -2.42 -5.81
CA GLU A 621 -23.18 -3.64 -5.34
C GLU A 621 -23.20 -3.72 -3.81
N ASN A 622 -22.12 -3.28 -3.15
CA ASN A 622 -22.00 -3.24 -1.70
C ASN A 622 -22.64 -2.00 -1.05
N GLY A 623 -23.24 -1.08 -1.81
CA GLY A 623 -23.90 0.14 -1.30
C GLY A 623 -22.95 1.22 -0.75
N SER A 624 -21.64 1.06 -0.95
CA SER A 624 -20.57 1.96 -0.42
C SER A 624 -20.39 3.27 -1.20
N LEU A 625 -21.22 3.51 -2.21
CA LEU A 625 -21.27 4.75 -2.99
C LEU A 625 -22.38 5.68 -2.50
N THR A 626 -22.57 5.72 -1.19
CA THR A 626 -23.44 6.67 -0.48
C THR A 626 -22.62 7.43 0.54
N HIS A 627 -22.86 8.72 0.68
CA HIS A 627 -22.16 9.60 1.62
C HIS A 627 -23.11 10.66 2.17
N ASN A 628 -22.70 11.38 3.21
CA ASN A 628 -23.40 12.57 3.65
C ASN A 628 -22.77 13.77 2.93
N SER A 629 -23.59 14.62 2.31
CA SER A 629 -23.15 15.90 1.77
C SER A 629 -22.66 16.82 2.89
N LEU A 630 -22.01 17.94 2.54
CA LEU A 630 -21.62 18.96 3.53
C LEU A 630 -22.80 19.54 4.32
N LYS A 631 -24.04 19.35 3.83
CA LYS A 631 -25.28 19.75 4.51
C LYS A 631 -25.85 18.65 5.42
N GLY A 632 -25.18 17.49 5.51
CA GLY A 632 -25.62 16.33 6.28
C GLY A 632 -26.69 15.47 5.59
N GLU A 633 -27.01 15.74 4.32
CA GLU A 633 -27.99 14.97 3.56
C GLU A 633 -27.36 13.72 2.98
N LYS A 634 -28.03 12.57 3.10
CA LYS A 634 -27.56 11.33 2.50
C LYS A 634 -27.71 11.39 0.97
N THR A 635 -26.60 11.33 0.26
CA THR A 635 -26.49 11.39 -1.20
C THR A 635 -25.79 10.15 -1.76
N THR A 636 -25.91 9.93 -3.07
CA THR A 636 -25.15 8.89 -3.79
C THR A 636 -24.02 9.53 -4.59
N THR A 637 -22.98 8.75 -4.87
CA THR A 637 -21.93 9.13 -5.82
C THR A 637 -22.54 9.35 -7.20
N SER A 638 -22.23 10.50 -7.83
CA SER A 638 -22.65 10.78 -9.20
C SER A 638 -21.75 10.06 -10.21
N TYR A 639 -22.33 9.44 -11.23
CA TYR A 639 -21.63 8.86 -12.38
C TYR A 639 -21.91 9.70 -13.62
N ILE A 640 -20.95 10.57 -13.94
CA ILE A 640 -21.05 11.53 -15.04
C ILE A 640 -20.66 10.83 -16.34
N ASN A 641 -21.63 10.13 -16.91
CA ASN A 641 -21.60 9.63 -18.28
C ASN A 641 -21.95 10.77 -19.28
N ILE A 642 -21.95 10.49 -20.59
CA ILE A 642 -22.23 11.50 -21.62
C ILE A 642 -23.61 12.16 -21.42
N GLY A 643 -24.66 11.38 -21.12
CA GLY A 643 -25.99 11.91 -20.87
C GLY A 643 -26.04 12.85 -19.65
N ASN A 644 -25.41 12.46 -18.55
CA ASN A 644 -25.38 13.25 -17.30
C ASN A 644 -24.58 14.54 -17.52
N LEU A 645 -23.50 14.47 -18.30
CA LEU A 645 -22.74 15.64 -18.70
C LEU A 645 -23.64 16.65 -19.43
N TYR A 646 -24.40 16.23 -20.45
CA TYR A 646 -25.30 17.13 -21.17
C TYR A 646 -26.41 17.71 -20.31
N LYS A 647 -27.05 16.88 -19.48
CA LYS A 647 -28.07 17.29 -18.52
C LYS A 647 -27.51 18.36 -17.56
N ASN A 648 -26.32 18.14 -17.02
CA ASN A 648 -25.66 19.04 -16.08
C ASN A 648 -25.27 20.36 -16.76
N LEU A 649 -24.71 20.31 -17.97
CA LEU A 649 -24.35 21.52 -18.74
C LEU A 649 -25.59 22.32 -19.14
N SER A 650 -26.66 21.66 -19.59
CA SER A 650 -27.92 22.33 -19.91
C SER A 650 -28.47 23.10 -18.71
N SER A 651 -28.50 22.43 -17.55
CA SER A 651 -28.96 23.02 -16.28
C SER A 651 -28.06 24.18 -15.83
N TYR A 652 -26.75 24.04 -15.95
CA TYR A 652 -25.78 25.08 -15.62
C TYR A 652 -25.99 26.34 -16.49
N TYR A 653 -26.05 26.17 -17.82
CA TYR A 653 -26.25 27.30 -18.73
C TYR A 653 -27.61 27.97 -18.56
N GLN A 654 -28.65 27.19 -18.24
CA GLN A 654 -29.95 27.75 -17.88
C GLN A 654 -29.85 28.63 -16.63
N LYS A 655 -29.16 28.15 -15.58
CA LYS A 655 -28.97 28.89 -14.32
C LYS A 655 -28.22 30.21 -14.51
N ILE A 656 -27.21 30.24 -15.38
CA ILE A 656 -26.44 31.46 -15.66
C ILE A 656 -27.02 32.33 -16.79
N GLY A 657 -28.23 32.00 -17.28
CA GLY A 657 -28.96 32.81 -18.26
C GLY A 657 -28.49 32.67 -19.72
N ASN A 658 -27.67 31.68 -20.05
CA ASN A 658 -27.25 31.41 -21.42
C ASN A 658 -28.23 30.45 -22.13
N ALA A 659 -29.35 30.99 -22.58
CA ALA A 659 -30.44 30.21 -23.19
C ALA A 659 -30.02 29.40 -24.43
N ASN A 660 -29.07 29.91 -25.22
CA ASN A 660 -28.61 29.24 -26.45
C ASN A 660 -27.86 27.95 -26.12
N LEU A 661 -26.85 28.01 -25.26
CA LEU A 661 -26.09 26.82 -24.86
C LEU A 661 -26.96 25.87 -24.03
N ALA A 662 -27.85 26.39 -23.18
CA ALA A 662 -28.80 25.56 -22.44
C ALA A 662 -29.67 24.71 -23.39
N LYS A 663 -30.19 25.32 -24.46
CA LYS A 663 -30.99 24.64 -25.50
C LYS A 663 -30.16 23.64 -26.31
N THR A 664 -28.92 23.99 -26.67
CA THR A 664 -28.00 23.09 -27.38
C THR A 664 -27.76 21.82 -26.56
N TYR A 665 -27.33 21.95 -25.30
CA TYR A 665 -27.05 20.78 -24.45
C TYR A 665 -28.32 19.99 -24.12
N ASN A 666 -29.47 20.64 -23.96
CA ASN A 666 -30.74 19.92 -23.82
C ASN A 666 -31.06 19.09 -25.07
N SER A 667 -30.82 19.63 -26.26
CA SER A 667 -31.05 18.89 -27.51
C SER A 667 -30.10 17.70 -27.64
N LEU A 668 -28.82 17.87 -27.30
CA LEU A 668 -27.85 16.77 -27.23
C LEU A 668 -28.27 15.71 -26.23
N PHE A 669 -28.76 16.11 -25.05
CA PHE A 669 -29.28 15.18 -24.03
C PHE A 669 -30.47 14.36 -24.55
N LEU A 670 -31.47 15.00 -25.16
CA LEU A 670 -32.65 14.30 -25.68
C LEU A 670 -32.29 13.35 -26.84
N ASN A 671 -31.42 13.78 -27.76
CA ASN A 671 -30.93 12.93 -28.84
C ASN A 671 -30.13 11.74 -28.31
N TRP A 672 -29.31 11.96 -27.28
CA TRP A 672 -28.56 10.91 -26.61
C TRP A 672 -29.49 9.89 -25.95
N LEU A 673 -30.58 10.30 -25.29
CA LEU A 673 -31.57 9.38 -24.74
C LEU A 673 -32.18 8.48 -25.82
N ILE A 674 -32.62 9.06 -26.93
CA ILE A 674 -33.20 8.32 -28.06
C ILE A 674 -32.19 7.32 -28.66
N ALA A 675 -30.92 7.70 -28.72
CA ALA A 675 -29.89 6.86 -29.31
C ALA A 675 -29.44 5.68 -28.43
N ASN A 676 -29.64 5.76 -27.11
CA ASN A 676 -29.05 4.80 -26.15
C ASN A 676 -30.08 3.93 -25.41
N PHE A 677 -31.38 4.23 -25.51
CA PHE A 677 -32.44 3.48 -24.83
C PHE A 677 -33.55 3.13 -25.80
N GLU A 678 -33.78 1.83 -26.02
CA GLU A 678 -34.75 1.33 -27.02
C GLU A 678 -36.19 1.75 -26.71
N GLU A 679 -36.53 1.92 -25.43
CA GLU A 679 -37.84 2.37 -24.95
C GLU A 679 -38.09 3.88 -25.16
N VAL A 680 -37.04 4.64 -25.51
CA VAL A 680 -37.11 6.09 -25.70
C VAL A 680 -37.18 6.44 -27.19
N THR A 681 -38.25 7.13 -27.56
CA THR A 681 -38.55 7.59 -28.91
C THR A 681 -38.71 9.10 -28.94
N SER A 682 -38.66 9.71 -30.14
CA SER A 682 -38.93 11.14 -30.31
C SER A 682 -40.30 11.58 -29.76
N GLY A 683 -41.29 10.68 -29.72
CA GLY A 683 -42.64 10.95 -29.22
C GLY A 683 -42.77 10.92 -27.70
N ASN A 684 -41.87 10.25 -26.98
CA ASN A 684 -41.96 10.08 -25.52
C ASN A 684 -40.72 10.55 -24.74
N VAL A 685 -39.64 10.99 -25.41
CA VAL A 685 -38.35 11.37 -24.78
C VAL A 685 -38.49 12.41 -23.67
N SER A 686 -39.47 13.31 -23.76
CA SER A 686 -39.73 14.31 -22.72
C SER A 686 -40.13 13.70 -21.37
N SER A 687 -40.68 12.49 -21.37
CA SER A 687 -41.13 11.73 -20.20
C SER A 687 -39.99 11.00 -19.49
N TYR A 688 -38.78 10.98 -20.08
CA TYR A 688 -37.63 10.29 -19.52
C TYR A 688 -36.52 11.25 -19.09
N SER A 689 -35.70 10.78 -18.16
CA SER A 689 -34.42 11.38 -17.78
C SER A 689 -33.46 10.27 -17.35
N ILE A 690 -32.31 10.66 -16.82
CA ILE A 690 -31.42 9.76 -16.10
C ILE A 690 -31.20 10.28 -14.68
N ASN A 691 -31.00 9.36 -13.74
CA ASN A 691 -30.59 9.70 -12.39
C ASN A 691 -29.07 9.98 -12.33
N ASP A 692 -28.59 10.37 -11.15
CA ASP A 692 -27.19 10.79 -10.96
C ASP A 692 -26.19 9.65 -11.19
N GLN A 693 -26.63 8.38 -11.14
CA GLN A 693 -25.81 7.20 -11.44
C GLN A 693 -25.94 6.72 -12.90
N GLY A 694 -26.69 7.45 -13.73
CA GLY A 694 -26.81 7.22 -15.17
C GLY A 694 -27.91 6.24 -15.59
N PHE A 695 -28.77 5.80 -14.66
CA PHE A 695 -29.91 4.93 -14.98
C PHE A 695 -31.07 5.74 -15.56
N LEU A 696 -31.71 5.21 -16.60
CA LEU A 696 -32.94 5.76 -17.15
C LEU A 696 -34.04 5.77 -16.09
N VAL A 697 -34.75 6.89 -15.98
CA VAL A 697 -35.90 7.07 -15.08
C VAL A 697 -37.04 7.76 -15.81
N SER A 698 -38.29 7.42 -15.46
CA SER A 698 -39.46 8.21 -15.85
C SER A 698 -39.51 9.48 -15.01
N LYS A 699 -39.86 10.60 -15.63
CA LYS A 699 -40.14 11.87 -14.93
C LYS A 699 -41.48 11.87 -14.23
#